data_AF-A0A6H5JTD3-F1
#
_entry.id   AF-A0A6H5JTD3-F1
#
_cell.length_a   1.000
_cell.length_b   1.000
_cell.length_c   1.000
_cell.angle_alpha   90.00
_cell.angle_beta   90.00
_cell.angle_gamma   90.00
#
_symmetry.space_group_name_H-M   'P 1'
#
loop_
_entity.id
_entity.type
_entity.pdbx_description
1 polymer ?
#
loop_
_entity_poly.entity_id
_entity_poly.type
_entity_poly.pdbx_seq_one_letter_code
_entity_poly.pdbx_strand_id
1 'polypeptide(L)'
;MTRRYRLSGGICLPSSAVIVMLSMMGGLGRARSFQLTSTAAATSAAARRCSSAGPAWVGHGGRIPRLAGESSRAGAARTTAGSRGRGRNGRLAMVKSMARPDKAATAPLSTNAAAAGEPRERPAAAQPPSRVDGDYGADQITVLEGLEPVRKRPGMYIGSTGPKGLHHLVFEVVDNAIDEALAGYCDTVYVTLEKDGSCTVRDNGRGIPCDIHPRTKKSALETVMTVLHAGGKFGGDESGYKVSGGLHGVGVSVVNALSQWAEVEVVRGGKRHSLSFKRGKTQGDLFTTDAGAKEAGGTAVRFLPDPEATPIFKTTTEFEFERLSGRMDELAYLNAGVSIVMADARSGVDEDGNFKKTETYFHKGGVQEFVELMCKDKQHLHPDMKVIRALGERDGVQVEACLSWSSDMYTDSLVSFANGIRTGDGGTHLEGLKSIVTRTVNSMGRKSGKLKDSQSNLGGDFVREGLTAVVSVKVPEPEFEGQTKNRLGNPEVRGIVDSIVGEELVKLFEWHPKILGAILDKASSAQAAAAAAKAARDMVRRKSLLTSTVLPGKLADCASRDPVESEIYIVEGDSAAGSAKQGRDRRTQAILPLRGKILNIEKCASERIYQNNELQALISALGLGIKGNEFDVSGLRYHRIVVMTDADVDGSHIRILLLTFFFRYQRSLIEDGFVFIACPPLYKIKQGKTEKYVYTQEECDSAVSELPASPAVQLQRFKGLGEMMPQQLWDTTMDPARRTLKLVTVEDAAAADRIFSVLMGDNVGPRKEFINEHANNLKLDDLDF
;
A
#
# COMPACT_ATOMS: atom_id res chain seq x y z
N MET A 1 28.17 12.03 20.34
CA MET A 1 26.87 11.81 21.02
C MET A 1 25.81 11.54 19.96
N THR A 2 25.14 10.38 19.98
CA THR A 2 24.11 10.05 18.99
C THR A 2 22.76 10.65 19.40
N ARG A 3 22.37 11.79 18.80
CA ARG A 3 20.99 12.30 18.97
C ARG A 3 20.05 11.42 18.13
N ARG A 4 19.06 10.79 18.77
CA ARG A 4 18.02 10.02 18.07
C ARG A 4 17.08 10.99 17.36
N TYR A 5 16.97 10.87 16.05
CA TYR A 5 15.92 11.51 15.27
C TYR A 5 14.67 10.65 15.38
N ARG A 6 13.52 11.23 15.74
CA ARG A 6 12.27 10.49 15.92
C ARG A 6 11.40 10.58 14.67
N LEU A 7 10.66 9.52 14.37
CA LEU A 7 9.54 9.51 13.43
C LEU A 7 8.20 9.45 14.18
N SER A 8 8.11 10.19 15.30
CA SER A 8 7.00 10.12 16.23
C SER A 8 6.06 11.34 16.13
N GLY A 9 4.81 11.13 15.72
CA GLY A 9 3.64 11.99 16.03
C GLY A 9 3.57 13.40 15.42
N GLY A 10 4.69 13.97 14.96
CA GLY A 10 4.77 15.21 14.21
C GLY A 10 5.85 15.03 13.15
N ILE A 11 5.47 15.16 11.88
CA ILE A 11 6.36 14.83 10.77
C ILE A 11 7.39 15.98 10.63
N CYS A 12 8.69 15.69 10.70
CA CYS A 12 9.79 16.59 10.26
C CYS A 12 10.39 16.20 8.88
N LEU A 13 9.61 15.48 8.09
CA LEU A 13 9.76 15.36 6.63
C LEU A 13 8.99 16.41 5.78
N PRO A 14 7.95 17.15 6.26
CA PRO A 14 7.16 17.98 5.36
C PRO A 14 7.99 19.18 4.89
N SER A 15 8.84 19.72 5.77
CA SER A 15 9.60 20.94 5.53
C SER A 15 10.40 20.86 4.22
N SER A 16 11.35 19.91 4.12
CA SER A 16 12.18 19.79 2.92
C SER A 16 11.41 19.25 1.71
N ALA A 17 10.42 18.37 1.91
CA ALA A 17 9.66 17.77 0.81
C ALA A 17 8.70 18.75 0.12
N VAL A 18 8.04 19.62 0.88
CA VAL A 18 7.12 20.65 0.39
C VAL A 18 7.86 21.70 -0.44
N ILE A 19 9.04 22.15 0.01
CA ILE A 19 9.82 23.18 -0.70
C ILE A 19 10.39 22.67 -2.03
N VAL A 20 10.88 21.41 -2.08
CA VAL A 20 11.32 20.78 -3.33
C VAL A 20 10.19 20.75 -4.37
N MET A 21 8.96 20.47 -3.94
CA MET A 21 7.79 20.41 -4.82
C MET A 21 7.30 21.81 -5.23
N LEU A 22 7.30 22.80 -4.32
CA LEU A 22 7.01 24.20 -4.64
C LEU A 22 7.98 24.76 -5.69
N SER A 23 9.27 24.43 -5.59
CA SER A 23 10.29 24.82 -6.59
C SER A 23 9.99 24.23 -7.97
N MET A 24 9.53 22.96 -8.05
CA MET A 24 9.13 22.33 -9.32
C MET A 24 7.93 23.00 -9.99
N MET A 25 7.01 23.59 -9.23
CA MET A 25 5.88 24.35 -9.81
C MET A 25 6.30 25.74 -10.36
N GLY A 26 7.46 26.26 -9.93
CA GLY A 26 8.01 27.55 -10.38
C GLY A 26 8.63 27.56 -11.78
N GLY A 27 8.62 26.44 -12.51
CA GLY A 27 9.25 26.29 -13.83
C GLY A 27 8.63 27.08 -14.99
N LEU A 28 7.48 27.73 -14.77
CA LEU A 28 6.72 28.51 -15.76
C LEU A 28 6.49 29.95 -15.26
N GLY A 29 7.56 30.76 -15.14
CA GLY A 29 7.39 32.16 -14.75
C GLY A 29 8.67 32.96 -14.47
N ARG A 30 9.50 33.27 -15.49
CA ARG A 30 10.56 34.30 -15.37
C ARG A 30 10.76 35.14 -16.63
N ALA A 31 9.95 36.20 -16.75
CA ALA A 31 10.22 37.47 -17.46
C ALA A 31 8.93 38.31 -17.46
N ARG A 32 8.89 39.62 -17.14
CA ARG A 32 9.84 40.59 -16.57
C ARG A 32 9.01 41.66 -15.85
N SER A 33 9.50 42.20 -14.73
CA SER A 33 9.00 43.47 -14.19
C SER A 33 9.73 44.64 -14.84
N PHE A 34 9.03 45.51 -15.57
CA PHE A 34 9.52 46.84 -15.95
C PHE A 34 8.36 47.85 -16.02
N GLN A 35 8.66 49.11 -15.70
CA GLN A 35 7.68 50.16 -15.41
C GLN A 35 7.01 50.76 -16.67
N LEU A 36 5.95 51.53 -16.44
CA LEU A 36 5.30 52.45 -17.39
C LEU A 36 6.36 53.25 -18.20
N THR A 37 6.18 53.53 -19.49
CA THR A 37 5.18 54.50 -20.01
C THR A 37 4.95 54.41 -21.55
N SER A 38 3.76 54.86 -21.96
CA SER A 38 3.42 55.58 -23.21
C SER A 38 3.72 55.06 -24.63
N THR A 39 2.76 55.37 -25.51
CA THR A 39 2.88 55.64 -26.98
C THR A 39 3.16 54.50 -27.97
N ALA A 40 2.06 54.04 -28.57
CA ALA A 40 1.72 54.23 -30.00
C ALA A 40 2.40 53.44 -31.14
N ALA A 41 1.55 53.18 -32.15
CA ALA A 41 1.83 53.02 -33.58
C ALA A 41 2.40 51.68 -34.14
N ALA A 42 1.45 50.91 -34.70
CA ALA A 42 1.36 50.59 -36.13
C ALA A 42 2.34 49.60 -36.83
N THR A 43 1.73 48.76 -37.69
CA THR A 43 2.28 48.17 -38.95
C THR A 43 3.49 47.21 -38.86
N SER A 44 3.71 46.23 -39.75
CA SER A 44 2.87 45.60 -40.79
C SER A 44 3.56 44.33 -41.35
N ALA A 45 2.77 43.35 -41.79
CA ALA A 45 2.91 42.49 -43.00
C ALA A 45 4.23 41.75 -43.41
N ALA A 46 4.00 40.65 -44.15
CA ALA A 46 4.79 40.12 -45.28
C ALA A 46 5.91 39.06 -45.07
N ALA A 47 5.47 37.80 -45.02
CA ALA A 47 5.82 36.67 -45.93
C ALA A 47 7.11 36.67 -46.82
N ARG A 48 7.80 35.51 -46.83
CA ARG A 48 8.36 34.73 -47.99
C ARG A 48 8.88 33.37 -47.42
N ARG A 49 8.45 32.19 -47.89
CA ARG A 49 8.68 31.44 -49.17
C ARG A 49 10.11 30.89 -49.37
N CYS A 50 10.23 29.55 -49.37
CA CYS A 50 10.98 28.65 -50.28
C CYS A 50 11.27 27.29 -49.58
N SER A 51 11.44 26.12 -50.22
CA SER A 51 10.93 25.57 -51.49
C SER A 51 11.34 24.08 -51.59
N SER A 52 10.53 23.23 -52.20
CA SER A 52 10.69 21.76 -52.30
C SER A 52 11.45 21.29 -53.56
N ALA A 53 12.11 20.12 -53.52
CA ALA A 53 12.54 19.39 -54.74
C ALA A 53 12.72 17.86 -54.56
N GLY A 54 12.38 17.12 -55.63
CA GLY A 54 12.65 15.72 -56.02
C GLY A 54 12.16 15.54 -57.48
N PRO A 55 12.08 14.36 -58.13
CA PRO A 55 12.57 13.00 -57.77
C PRO A 55 13.17 12.15 -58.96
N ALA A 56 13.56 10.88 -58.66
CA ALA A 56 13.49 9.64 -59.49
C ALA A 56 14.34 9.37 -60.79
N TRP A 57 14.87 8.13 -60.94
CA TRP A 57 14.51 7.07 -61.96
C TRP A 57 15.46 5.81 -61.98
N VAL A 58 14.87 4.58 -61.94
CA VAL A 58 15.04 3.31 -62.76
C VAL A 58 16.43 2.80 -63.25
N GLY A 59 16.78 1.49 -63.42
CA GLY A 59 16.12 0.15 -63.23
C GLY A 59 16.90 -1.07 -63.88
N HIS A 60 16.32 -2.30 -63.87
CA HIS A 60 16.82 -3.64 -64.38
C HIS A 60 17.92 -4.37 -63.57
N GLY A 61 18.06 -5.72 -63.50
CA GLY A 61 17.19 -6.87 -63.87
C GLY A 61 17.96 -8.17 -64.27
N GLY A 62 17.63 -9.39 -63.76
CA GLY A 62 18.16 -10.66 -64.35
C GLY A 62 18.25 -12.00 -63.54
N ARG A 63 17.20 -12.85 -63.66
CA ARG A 63 17.10 -14.36 -63.77
C ARG A 63 17.92 -15.40 -62.94
N ILE A 64 17.31 -16.59 -62.90
CA ILE A 64 17.61 -17.88 -62.19
C ILE A 64 18.44 -18.85 -63.10
N PRO A 65 18.98 -19.99 -62.59
CA PRO A 65 18.27 -21.28 -62.80
C PRO A 65 18.31 -22.31 -61.63
N ARG A 66 17.52 -23.39 -61.79
CA ARG A 66 17.33 -24.55 -60.86
C ARG A 66 18.39 -25.64 -61.07
N LEU A 67 18.44 -26.61 -60.13
CA LEU A 67 18.59 -28.09 -60.25
C LEU A 67 18.49 -28.67 -58.81
N ALA A 68 18.23 -29.95 -58.48
CA ALA A 68 17.41 -31.07 -58.95
C ALA A 68 17.84 -32.34 -58.14
N GLY A 69 16.99 -33.37 -58.02
CA GLY A 69 17.27 -34.65 -57.32
C GLY A 69 16.54 -34.76 -55.96
N GLU A 70 15.58 -35.68 -55.72
CA GLU A 70 15.63 -37.16 -55.73
C GLU A 70 16.50 -37.73 -54.58
N SER A 71 16.11 -38.75 -53.78
CA SER A 71 15.08 -39.78 -53.95
C SER A 71 14.70 -40.54 -52.65
N SER A 72 13.50 -41.15 -52.65
CA SER A 72 13.16 -42.51 -52.13
C SER A 72 13.13 -42.89 -50.62
N ARG A 73 12.04 -43.62 -50.28
CA ARG A 73 11.94 -44.87 -49.46
C ARG A 73 12.40 -44.87 -47.97
N ALA A 74 11.87 -45.71 -47.06
CA ALA A 74 10.65 -46.54 -47.00
C ALA A 74 10.45 -47.14 -45.59
N GLY A 75 9.21 -47.54 -45.24
CA GLY A 75 8.87 -48.44 -44.10
C GLY A 75 9.02 -47.83 -42.70
N ALA A 76 8.40 -48.35 -41.63
CA ALA A 76 7.33 -49.36 -41.45
C ALA A 76 6.56 -48.96 -40.16
N ALA A 77 5.24 -49.12 -40.03
CA ALA A 77 4.56 -50.29 -39.42
C ALA A 77 5.32 -50.94 -38.24
N ARG A 78 4.70 -51.35 -37.11
CA ARG A 78 3.32 -51.30 -36.56
C ARG A 78 3.39 -51.86 -35.12
N THR A 79 2.35 -51.66 -34.30
CA THR A 79 1.93 -52.56 -33.16
C THR A 79 2.91 -52.72 -31.96
N THR A 80 2.54 -53.06 -30.71
CA THR A 80 1.27 -53.58 -30.12
C THR A 80 1.15 -53.27 -28.61
N ALA A 81 -0.03 -53.57 -28.04
CA ALA A 81 -0.37 -53.74 -26.60
C ALA A 81 0.61 -54.62 -25.78
N GLY A 82 0.56 -54.76 -24.45
CA GLY A 82 -0.39 -54.36 -23.39
C GLY A 82 -0.35 -55.37 -22.20
N SER A 83 -1.32 -55.30 -21.26
CA SER A 83 -1.43 -56.06 -19.96
C SER A 83 -0.50 -55.60 -18.82
N ARG A 84 -0.87 -55.44 -17.53
CA ARG A 84 -1.81 -56.03 -16.53
C ARG A 84 -1.21 -57.20 -15.67
N GLY A 85 -1.00 -56.94 -14.38
CA GLY A 85 -0.64 -57.89 -13.30
C GLY A 85 -1.19 -57.41 -11.94
N ARG A 86 -1.33 -58.29 -10.92
CA ARG A 86 -2.20 -58.01 -9.74
C ARG A 86 -1.98 -58.93 -8.51
N GLY A 87 -1.67 -58.35 -7.33
CA GLY A 87 -1.64 -59.04 -6.01
C GLY A 87 -0.46 -58.60 -5.12
N ARG A 88 -0.47 -58.75 -3.78
CA ARG A 88 -1.39 -59.47 -2.86
C ARG A 88 -1.30 -58.93 -1.40
N ASN A 89 -2.22 -59.36 -0.52
CA ASN A 89 -2.45 -58.87 0.87
C ASN A 89 -1.46 -59.36 1.96
N GLY A 90 -1.47 -58.71 3.14
CA GLY A 90 -1.08 -59.29 4.44
C GLY A 90 -1.23 -58.33 5.64
N ARG A 91 -1.97 -58.68 6.70
CA ARG A 91 -2.25 -57.85 7.90
C ARG A 91 -2.52 -58.75 9.12
N LEU A 92 -1.87 -58.48 10.28
CA LEU A 92 -2.25 -58.72 11.70
C LEU A 92 -0.96 -58.88 12.57
N ALA A 93 -0.78 -58.09 13.65
CA ALA A 93 -1.08 -58.40 15.07
C ALA A 93 0.20 -58.85 15.85
N MET A 94 0.38 -58.68 17.17
CA MET A 94 -0.09 -57.77 18.23
C MET A 94 0.77 -58.08 19.50
N VAL A 95 0.56 -57.41 20.66
CA VAL A 95 1.05 -57.78 22.03
C VAL A 95 2.54 -57.47 22.33
N LYS A 96 2.99 -57.09 23.56
CA LYS A 96 2.49 -56.21 24.65
C LYS A 96 3.62 -56.05 25.70
N SER A 97 3.51 -55.03 26.57
CA SER A 97 4.16 -54.87 27.90
C SER A 97 5.69 -54.95 28.04
N MET A 98 6.29 -53.80 28.38
CA MET A 98 7.54 -53.72 29.16
C MET A 98 7.26 -53.79 30.67
N ALA A 99 8.22 -54.32 31.43
CA ALA A 99 8.33 -54.15 32.88
C ALA A 99 9.76 -53.75 33.29
N ARG A 100 9.86 -53.00 34.39
CA ARG A 100 11.07 -52.49 35.09
C ARG A 100 11.91 -53.65 35.71
N PRO A 101 13.17 -53.47 36.22
CA PRO A 101 13.60 -52.29 37.00
C PRO A 101 15.09 -51.87 37.10
N ASP A 102 15.27 -50.68 37.72
CA ASP A 102 16.25 -50.22 38.74
C ASP A 102 17.79 -50.44 38.70
N LYS A 103 18.47 -49.27 38.82
CA LYS A 103 19.50 -48.87 39.83
C LYS A 103 21.02 -49.15 39.63
N ALA A 104 21.78 -48.29 40.33
CA ALA A 104 23.23 -48.18 40.53
C ALA A 104 24.05 -47.80 39.26
N ALA A 105 24.74 -46.66 39.14
CA ALA A 105 25.55 -45.82 40.05
C ALA A 105 26.96 -46.37 40.36
N THR A 106 27.97 -45.84 39.64
CA THR A 106 29.28 -45.37 40.15
C THR A 106 30.07 -44.66 39.03
N ALA A 107 30.88 -43.67 39.40
CA ALA A 107 31.89 -43.01 38.56
C ALA A 107 33.30 -43.41 39.08
N PRO A 108 34.42 -42.79 38.65
CA PRO A 108 34.76 -42.15 37.38
C PRO A 108 36.04 -42.78 36.75
N LEU A 109 36.47 -42.33 35.57
CA LEU A 109 37.88 -42.46 35.16
C LEU A 109 38.31 -41.26 34.30
N SER A 110 39.43 -40.65 34.69
CA SER A 110 39.97 -39.40 34.14
C SER A 110 41.16 -39.65 33.23
N THR A 111 41.19 -39.02 32.05
CA THR A 111 42.44 -38.70 31.33
C THR A 111 42.31 -37.38 30.59
N ASN A 112 43.28 -36.50 30.78
CA ASN A 112 43.31 -35.15 30.22
C ASN A 112 43.62 -35.15 28.71
N ALA A 113 42.82 -34.37 27.99
CA ALA A 113 43.21 -33.24 27.14
C ALA A 113 44.28 -33.44 26.02
N ALA A 114 43.80 -33.31 24.78
CA ALA A 114 44.54 -32.73 23.66
C ALA A 114 43.65 -31.66 23.01
N ALA A 115 44.21 -30.50 22.68
CA ALA A 115 43.42 -29.32 22.28
C ALA A 115 42.82 -29.46 20.88
N ALA A 116 41.49 -29.37 20.80
CA ALA A 116 40.74 -29.13 19.57
C ALA A 116 39.87 -27.86 19.78
N GLY A 117 39.70 -27.06 18.73
CA GLY A 117 39.17 -25.70 18.82
C GLY A 117 37.76 -25.60 19.41
N GLU A 118 37.47 -24.43 19.99
CA GLU A 118 36.18 -24.12 20.62
C GLU A 118 35.00 -24.43 19.68
N PRO A 119 34.06 -25.29 20.08
CA PRO A 119 32.84 -25.48 19.31
C PRO A 119 31.98 -24.23 19.47
N ARG A 120 31.79 -23.48 18.37
CA ARG A 120 30.81 -22.38 18.32
C ARG A 120 29.48 -22.88 18.89
N GLU A 121 29.01 -22.24 19.96
CA GLU A 121 27.74 -22.60 20.59
C GLU A 121 26.62 -22.56 19.53
N ARG A 122 25.88 -23.65 19.43
CA ARG A 122 24.60 -23.62 18.72
C ARG A 122 23.68 -22.70 19.54
N PRO A 123 22.90 -21.80 18.90
CA PRO A 123 21.96 -20.97 19.65
C PRO A 123 21.08 -21.87 20.51
N ALA A 124 21.02 -21.55 21.81
CA ALA A 124 20.34 -22.39 22.79
C ALA A 124 18.90 -22.65 22.32
N ALA A 125 18.53 -23.92 22.22
CA ALA A 125 17.16 -24.30 21.92
C ALA A 125 16.26 -23.64 22.98
N ALA A 126 15.21 -22.95 22.52
CA ALA A 126 14.29 -22.24 23.40
C ALA A 126 13.82 -23.20 24.51
N GLN A 127 14.04 -22.81 25.77
CA GLN A 127 13.67 -23.65 26.90
C GLN A 127 12.17 -23.96 26.81
N PRO A 128 11.75 -25.23 27.00
CA PRO A 128 10.34 -25.56 27.02
C PRO A 128 9.65 -24.71 28.11
N PRO A 129 8.41 -24.24 27.88
CA PRO A 129 7.70 -23.42 28.84
C PRO A 129 7.63 -24.14 30.19
N SER A 130 7.85 -23.40 31.27
CA SER A 130 7.83 -23.94 32.62
C SER A 130 6.48 -24.62 32.89
N ARG A 131 6.54 -25.79 33.52
CA ARG A 131 5.34 -26.53 33.89
C ARG A 131 4.58 -25.72 34.94
N VAL A 132 3.33 -25.40 34.67
CA VAL A 132 2.47 -24.71 35.63
C VAL A 132 2.02 -25.75 36.66
N ASP A 133 2.53 -25.65 37.88
CA ASP A 133 2.10 -26.51 38.99
C ASP A 133 0.75 -26.01 39.52
N GLY A 134 -0.32 -26.65 39.07
CA GLY A 134 -1.70 -26.42 39.49
C GLY A 134 -2.59 -27.57 39.00
N ASP A 135 -3.58 -27.94 39.80
CA ASP A 135 -4.51 -29.02 39.46
C ASP A 135 -5.56 -28.49 38.46
N TYR A 136 -5.65 -29.09 37.26
CA TYR A 136 -6.54 -28.62 36.18
C TYR A 136 -7.89 -29.34 36.24
N GLY A 137 -8.78 -28.84 37.10
CA GLY A 137 -10.14 -29.35 37.29
C GLY A 137 -11.17 -28.75 36.33
N ALA A 138 -12.37 -29.34 36.30
CA ALA A 138 -13.49 -28.87 35.47
C ALA A 138 -14.00 -27.47 35.86
N ASP A 139 -13.81 -27.08 37.13
CA ASP A 139 -14.09 -25.76 37.70
C ASP A 139 -13.24 -24.63 37.10
N GLN A 140 -12.09 -24.95 36.49
CA GLN A 140 -11.25 -23.98 35.79
C GLN A 140 -11.72 -23.71 34.34
N ILE A 141 -12.75 -24.41 33.86
CA ILE A 141 -13.36 -24.19 32.55
C ILE A 141 -14.42 -23.08 32.67
N THR A 142 -14.04 -21.83 32.40
CA THR A 142 -15.00 -20.72 32.34
C THR A 142 -15.81 -20.78 31.04
N VAL A 143 -17.10 -21.10 31.16
CA VAL A 143 -18.11 -20.85 30.11
C VAL A 143 -18.49 -19.37 30.13
N LEU A 144 -18.66 -18.76 28.95
CA LEU A 144 -19.05 -17.36 28.79
C LEU A 144 -20.37 -17.32 28.03
N GLU A 145 -21.39 -16.69 28.61
CA GLU A 145 -22.75 -16.70 28.07
C GLU A 145 -23.11 -15.39 27.35
N GLY A 146 -24.06 -15.46 26.42
CA GLY A 146 -24.57 -14.32 25.67
C GLY A 146 -23.47 -13.53 24.95
N LEU A 147 -23.32 -12.25 25.29
CA LEU A 147 -22.37 -11.31 24.69
C LEU A 147 -21.07 -11.12 25.49
N GLU A 148 -20.89 -11.83 26.61
CA GLU A 148 -19.64 -11.82 27.38
C GLU A 148 -18.40 -12.29 26.59
N PRO A 149 -18.46 -13.30 25.69
CA PRO A 149 -17.33 -13.67 24.83
C PRO A 149 -16.81 -12.50 23.99
N VAL A 150 -17.73 -11.66 23.48
CA VAL A 150 -17.42 -10.50 22.63
C VAL A 150 -16.65 -9.46 23.42
N ARG A 151 -17.15 -9.09 24.61
CA ARG A 151 -16.49 -8.10 25.48
C ARG A 151 -15.13 -8.59 26.01
N LYS A 152 -14.96 -9.89 26.21
CA LYS A 152 -13.71 -10.50 26.71
C LYS A 152 -12.66 -10.71 25.60
N ARG A 153 -13.06 -10.83 24.33
CA ARG A 153 -12.16 -11.01 23.17
C ARG A 153 -12.60 -10.16 21.94
N PRO A 154 -12.70 -8.82 22.06
CA PRO A 154 -13.28 -7.96 21.02
C PRO A 154 -12.56 -8.07 19.67
N GLY A 155 -11.23 -8.14 19.66
CA GLY A 155 -10.44 -8.23 18.42
C GLY A 155 -10.74 -9.47 17.55
N MET A 156 -11.36 -10.52 18.09
CA MET A 156 -11.81 -11.68 17.31
C MET A 156 -13.05 -11.36 16.45
N TYR A 157 -13.87 -10.40 16.89
CA TYR A 157 -15.11 -10.02 16.22
C TYR A 157 -14.94 -8.79 15.35
N ILE A 158 -14.19 -7.77 15.81
CA ILE A 158 -13.98 -6.49 15.11
C ILE A 158 -12.55 -6.28 14.57
N GLY A 159 -11.76 -7.35 14.53
CA GLY A 159 -10.38 -7.39 14.00
C GLY A 159 -9.32 -6.68 14.86
N SER A 160 -9.64 -5.57 15.53
CA SER A 160 -8.69 -4.83 16.38
C SER A 160 -9.40 -4.00 17.46
N THR A 161 -8.64 -3.54 18.47
CA THR A 161 -9.11 -2.65 19.54
C THR A 161 -8.60 -1.21 19.39
N GLY A 162 -8.10 -0.86 18.21
CA GLY A 162 -7.66 0.50 17.84
C GLY A 162 -8.64 1.18 16.90
N PRO A 163 -8.25 2.30 16.26
CA PRO A 163 -9.14 3.08 15.40
C PRO A 163 -9.85 2.25 14.32
N LYS A 164 -9.17 1.30 13.68
CA LYS A 164 -9.80 0.43 12.66
C LYS A 164 -11.03 -0.34 13.18
N GLY A 165 -10.93 -0.92 14.38
CA GLY A 165 -12.03 -1.68 14.99
C GLY A 165 -13.16 -0.81 15.52
N LEU A 166 -12.85 0.40 16.00
CA LEU A 166 -13.85 1.39 16.41
C LEU A 166 -14.77 1.76 15.22
N HIS A 167 -14.19 2.13 14.09
CA HIS A 167 -14.94 2.51 12.89
C HIS A 167 -15.68 1.32 12.26
N HIS A 168 -15.17 0.11 12.43
CA HIS A 168 -15.85 -1.11 11.99
C HIS A 168 -17.18 -1.35 12.72
N LEU A 169 -17.40 -0.80 13.92
CA LEU A 169 -18.73 -0.78 14.55
C LEU A 169 -19.75 -0.03 13.68
N VAL A 170 -19.38 1.13 13.15
CA VAL A 170 -20.24 1.93 12.26
C VAL A 170 -20.48 1.16 10.96
N PHE A 171 -19.43 0.54 10.39
CA PHE A 171 -19.55 -0.24 9.16
C PHE A 171 -20.52 -1.41 9.31
N GLU A 172 -20.48 -2.18 10.40
CA GLU A 172 -21.44 -3.28 10.61
C GLU A 172 -22.90 -2.80 10.73
N VAL A 173 -23.17 -1.58 11.21
CA VAL A 173 -24.53 -1.02 11.20
C VAL A 173 -24.93 -0.51 9.81
N VAL A 174 -24.03 0.21 9.13
CA VAL A 174 -24.28 0.71 7.76
C VAL A 174 -24.44 -0.44 6.76
N ASP A 175 -23.63 -1.49 6.83
CA ASP A 175 -23.73 -2.66 5.95
C ASP A 175 -25.11 -3.36 6.11
N ASN A 176 -25.73 -3.32 7.31
CA ASN A 176 -27.10 -3.81 7.49
C ASN A 176 -28.17 -2.93 6.80
N ALA A 177 -27.98 -1.60 6.80
CA ALA A 177 -28.83 -0.67 6.06
C ALA A 177 -28.67 -0.83 4.53
N ILE A 178 -27.43 -1.06 4.07
CA ILE A 178 -27.14 -1.36 2.66
C ILE A 178 -27.72 -2.70 2.23
N ASP A 179 -27.79 -3.71 3.11
CA ASP A 179 -28.48 -4.97 2.81
C ASP A 179 -30.02 -4.77 2.62
N GLU A 180 -30.67 -3.79 3.27
CA GLU A 180 -32.06 -3.39 2.96
C GLU A 180 -32.16 -2.69 1.59
N ALA A 181 -31.15 -1.91 1.20
CA ALA A 181 -31.10 -1.25 -0.10
C ALA A 181 -30.84 -2.24 -1.25
N LEU A 182 -29.97 -3.22 -1.04
CA LEU A 182 -29.75 -4.36 -1.95
C LEU A 182 -31.01 -5.23 -2.12
N ALA A 183 -31.86 -5.31 -1.09
CA ALA A 183 -33.17 -5.94 -1.17
C ALA A 183 -34.25 -5.06 -1.85
N GLY A 184 -33.92 -3.80 -2.21
CA GLY A 184 -34.81 -2.88 -2.92
C GLY A 184 -35.80 -2.12 -2.04
N TYR A 185 -35.60 -2.06 -0.73
CA TYR A 185 -36.52 -1.41 0.22
C TYR A 185 -36.00 -0.10 0.82
N CYS A 186 -34.69 0.15 0.78
CA CYS A 186 -34.06 1.38 1.26
C CYS A 186 -33.43 2.12 0.07
N ASP A 187 -33.60 3.44 0.02
CA ASP A 187 -32.93 4.33 -0.95
C ASP A 187 -31.97 5.33 -0.30
N THR A 188 -32.11 5.59 1.01
CA THR A 188 -31.34 6.61 1.72
C THR A 188 -30.90 6.11 3.10
N VAL A 189 -29.59 6.23 3.36
CA VAL A 189 -28.96 5.94 4.65
C VAL A 189 -28.36 7.22 5.23
N TYR A 190 -28.66 7.51 6.49
CA TYR A 190 -28.13 8.66 7.22
C TYR A 190 -27.12 8.18 8.27
N VAL A 191 -25.95 8.83 8.34
CA VAL A 191 -24.90 8.54 9.32
C VAL A 191 -24.53 9.85 10.03
N THR A 192 -24.87 9.98 11.31
CA THR A 192 -24.58 11.18 12.11
C THR A 192 -23.55 10.85 13.18
N LEU A 193 -22.49 11.67 13.25
CA LEU A 193 -21.57 11.70 14.39
C LEU A 193 -22.06 12.74 15.38
N GLU A 194 -22.48 12.29 16.56
CA GLU A 194 -23.19 13.11 17.55
C GLU A 194 -22.21 13.89 18.45
N LYS A 195 -22.72 14.96 19.09
CA LYS A 195 -21.93 15.82 19.99
C LYS A 195 -21.46 15.12 21.27
N ASP A 196 -22.12 14.04 21.66
CA ASP A 196 -21.77 13.22 22.83
C ASP A 196 -20.77 12.09 22.49
N GLY A 197 -20.29 12.02 21.25
CA GLY A 197 -19.41 10.98 20.75
C GLY A 197 -20.13 9.71 20.28
N SER A 198 -21.46 9.65 20.36
CA SER A 198 -22.23 8.53 19.79
C SER A 198 -22.30 8.63 18.26
N CYS A 199 -22.65 7.51 17.62
CA CYS A 199 -22.98 7.47 16.20
C CYS A 199 -24.42 7.01 16.02
N THR A 200 -25.18 7.73 15.19
CA THR A 200 -26.53 7.37 14.76
C THR A 200 -26.47 6.92 13.31
N VAL A 201 -26.95 5.71 13.02
CA VAL A 201 -27.20 5.24 11.64
C VAL A 201 -28.69 5.02 11.47
N ARG A 202 -29.30 5.63 10.45
CA ARG A 202 -30.73 5.49 10.13
C ARG A 202 -30.92 5.09 8.66
N ASP A 203 -31.74 4.07 8.43
CA ASP A 203 -32.22 3.68 7.11
C ASP A 203 -33.71 4.03 6.92
N ASN A 204 -34.18 4.02 5.67
CA ASN A 204 -35.60 4.08 5.32
C ASN A 204 -36.15 2.75 4.76
N GLY A 205 -35.59 1.62 5.22
CA GLY A 205 -35.96 0.27 4.79
C GLY A 205 -37.21 -0.29 5.47
N ARG A 206 -37.32 -1.63 5.55
CA ARG A 206 -38.51 -2.31 6.13
C ARG A 206 -38.60 -2.21 7.66
N GLY A 207 -37.52 -1.80 8.32
CA GLY A 207 -37.36 -1.87 9.79
C GLY A 207 -37.15 -3.30 10.31
N ILE A 208 -36.32 -3.47 11.35
CA ILE A 208 -36.11 -4.78 12.01
C ILE A 208 -37.44 -5.36 12.53
N PRO A 209 -37.75 -6.67 12.33
CA PRO A 209 -38.97 -7.26 12.88
C PRO A 209 -39.07 -7.11 14.40
N CYS A 210 -40.25 -6.71 14.90
CA CYS A 210 -40.48 -6.47 16.32
C CYS A 210 -41.36 -7.54 16.99
N ASP A 211 -41.93 -8.47 16.21
CA ASP A 211 -42.76 -9.58 16.69
C ASP A 211 -42.00 -10.55 17.61
N ILE A 212 -42.72 -11.31 18.43
CA ILE A 212 -42.12 -12.30 19.33
C ILE A 212 -41.53 -13.47 18.53
N HIS A 213 -40.22 -13.68 18.64
CA HIS A 213 -39.51 -14.74 17.94
C HIS A 213 -39.79 -16.11 18.60
N PRO A 214 -40.19 -17.14 17.83
CA PRO A 214 -40.79 -18.37 18.37
C PRO A 214 -39.85 -19.21 19.26
N ARG A 215 -38.53 -19.12 19.08
CA ARG A 215 -37.54 -19.87 19.87
C ARG A 215 -37.08 -19.11 21.12
N THR A 216 -36.77 -17.83 21.01
CA THR A 216 -36.23 -17.02 22.12
C THR A 216 -37.30 -16.44 23.04
N LYS A 217 -38.57 -16.41 22.61
CA LYS A 217 -39.72 -15.83 23.34
C LYS A 217 -39.60 -14.33 23.65
N LYS A 218 -38.59 -13.68 23.07
CA LYS A 218 -38.32 -12.24 23.10
C LYS A 218 -38.77 -11.60 21.78
N SER A 219 -38.80 -10.28 21.70
CA SER A 219 -38.97 -9.62 20.40
C SER A 219 -37.83 -10.01 19.45
N ALA A 220 -38.10 -10.05 18.15
CA ALA A 220 -37.07 -10.31 17.14
C ALA A 220 -35.98 -9.22 17.18
N LEU A 221 -36.35 -7.96 17.43
CA LEU A 221 -35.42 -6.85 17.70
C LEU A 221 -34.48 -7.16 18.87
N GLU A 222 -35.00 -7.53 20.05
CA GLU A 222 -34.14 -7.89 21.18
C GLU A 222 -33.27 -9.11 20.86
N THR A 223 -33.81 -10.07 20.12
CA THR A 223 -33.11 -11.30 19.72
C THR A 223 -31.89 -11.01 18.85
N VAL A 224 -32.01 -10.20 17.79
CA VAL A 224 -30.87 -9.85 16.92
C VAL A 224 -29.85 -8.94 17.63
N MET A 225 -30.28 -8.20 18.65
CA MET A 225 -29.40 -7.32 19.43
C MET A 225 -28.65 -8.04 20.56
N THR A 226 -29.13 -9.20 21.04
CA THR A 226 -28.60 -9.87 22.25
C THR A 226 -28.10 -11.30 22.04
N VAL A 227 -28.41 -11.93 20.91
CA VAL A 227 -28.03 -13.32 20.60
C VAL A 227 -27.08 -13.35 19.41
N LEU A 228 -25.89 -13.92 19.59
CA LEU A 228 -24.94 -14.17 18.51
C LEU A 228 -25.54 -15.16 17.50
N HIS A 229 -25.28 -14.93 16.21
CA HIS A 229 -25.80 -15.75 15.11
C HIS A 229 -27.33 -15.75 15.00
N ALA A 230 -27.97 -14.64 15.37
CA ALA A 230 -29.40 -14.43 15.18
C ALA A 230 -29.67 -13.35 14.11
N GLY A 231 -30.37 -13.71 13.04
CA GLY A 231 -30.73 -12.78 11.96
C GLY A 231 -31.51 -13.44 10.83
N GLY A 232 -32.16 -12.63 9.98
CA GLY A 232 -32.92 -13.11 8.83
C GLY A 232 -32.09 -13.51 7.60
N LYS A 233 -30.76 -13.57 7.74
CA LYS A 233 -29.77 -13.74 6.66
C LYS A 233 -29.26 -15.18 6.48
N PHE A 234 -29.78 -16.14 7.26
CA PHE A 234 -29.35 -17.56 7.27
C PHE A 234 -30.30 -18.52 6.55
N GLY A 235 -31.36 -18.03 5.91
CA GLY A 235 -32.47 -18.86 5.42
C GLY A 235 -32.33 -19.42 4.00
N GLY A 236 -31.24 -19.17 3.29
CA GLY A 236 -31.12 -19.48 1.86
C GLY A 236 -32.26 -18.82 1.07
N ASP A 237 -32.97 -19.61 0.26
CA ASP A 237 -34.15 -19.18 -0.51
C ASP A 237 -35.33 -18.70 0.37
N GLU A 238 -35.42 -19.13 1.64
CA GLU A 238 -36.43 -18.68 2.61
C GLU A 238 -35.99 -17.43 3.41
N SER A 239 -34.81 -16.87 3.12
CA SER A 239 -34.28 -15.69 3.81
C SER A 239 -34.95 -14.38 3.37
N GLY A 240 -34.87 -13.35 4.22
CA GLY A 240 -35.37 -12.01 3.88
C GLY A 240 -34.52 -11.22 2.88
N TYR A 241 -33.42 -11.81 2.38
CA TYR A 241 -32.37 -11.17 1.58
C TYR A 241 -31.74 -12.15 0.58
N LYS A 242 -32.03 -11.99 -0.73
CA LYS A 242 -31.45 -12.85 -1.80
C LYS A 242 -29.91 -12.74 -1.89
N VAL A 243 -29.34 -11.59 -1.51
CA VAL A 243 -27.90 -11.32 -1.43
C VAL A 243 -27.68 -10.43 -0.21
N SER A 244 -26.65 -10.70 0.61
CA SER A 244 -26.27 -9.83 1.72
C SER A 244 -24.79 -9.92 2.10
N GLY A 245 -24.20 -8.84 2.63
CA GLY A 245 -22.84 -8.87 3.21
C GLY A 245 -22.79 -9.43 4.63
N GLY A 246 -23.92 -9.34 5.36
CA GLY A 246 -24.06 -9.69 6.78
C GLY A 246 -24.24 -11.18 7.12
N LEU A 247 -23.33 -12.05 6.68
CA LEU A 247 -23.50 -13.52 6.69
C LEU A 247 -23.50 -14.18 8.07
N HIS A 248 -22.80 -13.58 9.04
CA HIS A 248 -22.51 -14.24 10.32
C HIS A 248 -23.56 -13.98 11.40
N GLY A 249 -24.52 -13.06 11.18
CA GLY A 249 -25.57 -12.71 12.15
C GLY A 249 -25.05 -12.27 13.53
N VAL A 250 -23.86 -11.66 13.58
CA VAL A 250 -23.24 -11.15 14.83
C VAL A 250 -23.07 -9.63 14.86
N GLY A 251 -23.01 -8.95 13.70
CA GLY A 251 -22.64 -7.54 13.57
C GLY A 251 -23.27 -6.60 14.60
N VAL A 252 -24.59 -6.39 14.52
CA VAL A 252 -25.29 -5.44 15.40
C VAL A 252 -25.27 -5.88 16.88
N SER A 253 -25.24 -7.18 17.17
CA SER A 253 -25.08 -7.70 18.54
C SER A 253 -23.67 -7.45 19.11
N VAL A 254 -22.64 -7.43 18.27
CA VAL A 254 -21.27 -7.05 18.63
C VAL A 254 -21.18 -5.54 18.88
N VAL A 255 -21.85 -4.72 18.07
CA VAL A 255 -21.97 -3.27 18.31
C VAL A 255 -22.63 -3.01 19.67
N ASN A 256 -23.74 -3.69 19.98
CA ASN A 256 -24.39 -3.61 21.28
C ASN A 256 -23.46 -4.07 22.43
N ALA A 257 -22.76 -5.19 22.25
CA ALA A 257 -21.83 -5.72 23.25
C ALA A 257 -20.69 -4.74 23.58
N LEU A 258 -20.14 -4.06 22.57
CA LEU A 258 -18.96 -3.18 22.69
C LEU A 258 -19.32 -1.70 22.95
N SER A 259 -20.61 -1.38 23.09
CA SER A 259 -21.10 -0.05 23.43
C SER A 259 -21.36 0.11 24.94
N GLN A 260 -21.20 1.32 25.46
CA GLN A 260 -21.67 1.68 26.81
C GLN A 260 -23.20 1.53 26.87
N TRP A 261 -23.86 2.10 25.86
CA TRP A 261 -25.28 2.01 25.61
C TRP A 261 -25.55 1.99 24.10
N ALA A 262 -26.66 1.37 23.73
CA ALA A 262 -27.18 1.39 22.36
C ALA A 262 -28.71 1.55 22.43
N GLU A 263 -29.28 2.32 21.51
CA GLU A 263 -30.71 2.58 21.39
C GLU A 263 -31.13 2.22 19.97
N VAL A 264 -32.24 1.49 19.83
CA VAL A 264 -32.81 1.17 18.52
C VAL A 264 -34.25 1.62 18.46
N GLU A 265 -34.55 2.43 17.45
CA GLU A 265 -35.90 2.83 17.08
C GLU A 265 -36.25 2.16 15.73
N VAL A 266 -37.44 1.58 15.64
CA VAL A 266 -37.97 0.95 14.43
C VAL A 266 -39.34 1.53 14.12
N VAL A 267 -39.53 2.03 12.90
CA VAL A 267 -40.86 2.41 12.40
C VAL A 267 -41.32 1.33 11.43
N ARG A 268 -42.34 0.56 11.83
CA ARG A 268 -42.86 -0.58 11.04
C ARG A 268 -44.34 -0.82 11.36
N GLY A 269 -45.14 -1.09 10.32
CA GLY A 269 -46.56 -1.42 10.49
C GLY A 269 -47.42 -0.32 11.12
N GLY A 270 -47.06 0.96 10.91
CA GLY A 270 -47.74 2.11 11.51
C GLY A 270 -47.41 2.35 12.99
N LYS A 271 -46.44 1.61 13.55
CA LYS A 271 -45.99 1.72 14.94
C LYS A 271 -44.51 2.11 14.99
N ARG A 272 -44.17 2.82 16.05
CA ARG A 272 -42.80 3.12 16.46
C ARG A 272 -42.47 2.22 17.65
N HIS A 273 -41.41 1.44 17.53
CA HIS A 273 -40.89 0.57 18.57
C HIS A 273 -39.52 1.08 19.01
N SER A 274 -39.28 1.16 20.32
CA SER A 274 -38.02 1.64 20.89
C SER A 274 -37.50 0.67 21.94
N LEU A 275 -36.21 0.34 21.87
CA LEU A 275 -35.55 -0.52 22.85
C LEU A 275 -34.12 -0.05 23.11
N SER A 276 -33.77 0.07 24.39
CA SER A 276 -32.45 0.50 24.85
C SER A 276 -31.66 -0.66 25.44
N PHE A 277 -30.34 -0.58 25.35
CA PHE A 277 -29.40 -1.59 25.82
C PHE A 277 -28.24 -0.91 26.54
N LYS A 278 -27.64 -1.60 27.51
CA LYS A 278 -26.45 -1.16 28.24
C LYS A 278 -25.45 -2.30 28.28
N ARG A 279 -24.28 -2.13 27.65
CA ARG A 279 -23.22 -3.14 27.56
C ARG A 279 -23.72 -4.52 27.11
N GLY A 280 -24.54 -4.57 26.06
CA GLY A 280 -25.15 -5.80 25.54
C GLY A 280 -26.39 -6.31 26.29
N LYS A 281 -26.84 -5.67 27.37
CA LYS A 281 -28.01 -6.10 28.16
C LYS A 281 -29.22 -5.19 27.92
N THR A 282 -30.36 -5.78 27.57
CA THR A 282 -31.64 -5.09 27.37
C THR A 282 -32.03 -4.27 28.60
N GLN A 283 -32.56 -3.06 28.40
CA GLN A 283 -33.06 -2.17 29.45
C GLN A 283 -34.58 -2.02 29.29
N GLY A 284 -35.34 -2.68 30.17
CA GLY A 284 -36.81 -2.69 30.12
C GLY A 284 -37.39 -3.53 28.98
N ASP A 285 -38.71 -3.41 28.79
CA ASP A 285 -39.46 -4.06 27.73
C ASP A 285 -39.54 -3.19 26.45
N LEU A 286 -39.97 -3.78 25.34
CA LEU A 286 -40.15 -3.07 24.06
C LEU A 286 -41.22 -1.98 24.15
N PHE A 287 -40.79 -0.72 24.25
CA PHE A 287 -41.70 0.41 24.24
C PHE A 287 -42.31 0.58 22.84
N THR A 288 -43.62 0.79 22.76
CA THR A 288 -44.34 0.87 21.48
C THR A 288 -45.36 2.00 21.51
N THR A 289 -45.32 2.88 20.53
CA THR A 289 -46.31 3.94 20.28
C THR A 289 -46.82 3.86 18.84
N ASP A 290 -47.93 4.53 18.54
CA ASP A 290 -48.32 4.76 17.16
C ASP A 290 -47.30 5.70 16.49
N ALA A 291 -46.98 5.45 15.23
CA ALA A 291 -46.13 6.32 14.42
C ALA A 291 -46.95 7.45 13.81
N GLY A 292 -46.36 8.64 13.65
CA GLY A 292 -47.01 9.73 12.93
C GLY A 292 -47.35 9.34 11.49
N ALA A 293 -48.48 9.79 10.96
CA ALA A 293 -48.99 9.43 9.62
C ALA A 293 -48.10 9.84 8.42
N LYS A 294 -46.95 10.48 8.68
CA LYS A 294 -45.92 10.86 7.70
C LYS A 294 -44.53 10.32 8.05
N GLU A 295 -44.39 9.50 9.09
CA GLU A 295 -43.12 8.87 9.44
C GLU A 295 -42.81 7.78 8.41
N ALA A 296 -41.64 7.88 7.78
CA ALA A 296 -41.12 6.82 6.93
C ALA A 296 -40.81 5.57 7.77
N GLY A 297 -40.99 4.39 7.18
CA GLY A 297 -40.51 3.14 7.77
C GLY A 297 -38.98 3.09 7.79
N GLY A 298 -38.42 2.23 8.64
CA GLY A 298 -36.98 2.01 8.72
C GLY A 298 -36.48 1.69 10.12
N THR A 299 -35.16 1.62 10.27
CA THR A 299 -34.46 1.46 11.55
C THR A 299 -33.56 2.67 11.81
N ALA A 300 -33.50 3.12 13.06
CA ALA A 300 -32.42 3.98 13.55
C ALA A 300 -31.70 3.28 14.70
N VAL A 301 -30.38 3.08 14.57
CA VAL A 301 -29.51 2.52 15.60
C VAL A 301 -28.54 3.61 16.04
N ARG A 302 -28.63 4.02 17.30
CA ARG A 302 -27.71 4.99 17.92
C ARG A 302 -26.91 4.31 19.01
N PHE A 303 -25.58 4.47 19.01
CA PHE A 303 -24.73 3.80 19.98
C PHE A 303 -23.51 4.62 20.38
N LEU A 304 -23.12 4.53 21.64
CA LEU A 304 -21.88 5.10 22.17
C LEU A 304 -20.90 3.96 22.49
N PRO A 305 -19.76 3.85 21.79
CA PRO A 305 -18.69 2.89 22.13
C PRO A 305 -18.32 2.98 23.61
N ASP A 306 -18.06 1.85 24.27
CA ASP A 306 -17.77 1.83 25.71
C ASP A 306 -16.45 2.60 25.99
N PRO A 307 -16.49 3.73 26.73
CA PRO A 307 -15.30 4.51 27.00
C PRO A 307 -14.33 3.74 27.92
N GLU A 308 -13.11 4.26 28.01
CA GLU A 308 -11.89 3.64 28.59
C GLU A 308 -12.05 2.98 29.99
N ALA A 309 -13.12 3.32 30.72
CA ALA A 309 -13.55 2.67 31.97
C ALA A 309 -13.74 1.14 31.89
N THR A 310 -13.79 0.54 30.69
CA THR A 310 -13.49 -0.89 30.48
C THR A 310 -12.55 -1.01 29.27
N PRO A 311 -11.42 -1.76 29.32
CA PRO A 311 -10.31 -1.63 28.36
C PRO A 311 -10.55 -2.33 27.00
N ILE A 312 -11.70 -2.06 26.38
CA ILE A 312 -12.11 -2.59 25.08
C ILE A 312 -11.41 -1.83 23.95
N PHE A 313 -11.47 -0.49 23.96
CA PHE A 313 -10.76 0.37 23.01
C PHE A 313 -9.55 1.00 23.71
N LYS A 314 -8.36 0.86 23.13
CA LYS A 314 -7.07 1.16 23.80
C LYS A 314 -6.38 2.44 23.32
N THR A 315 -7.02 3.21 22.44
CA THR A 315 -6.34 4.31 21.72
C THR A 315 -7.23 5.53 21.56
N THR A 316 -8.49 5.32 21.17
CA THR A 316 -9.51 6.37 21.07
C THR A 316 -10.89 5.73 21.03
N THR A 317 -11.90 6.49 21.43
CA THR A 317 -13.33 6.22 21.19
C THR A 317 -13.99 7.29 20.32
N GLU A 318 -13.20 8.20 19.74
CA GLU A 318 -13.69 9.24 18.83
C GLU A 318 -13.74 8.75 17.39
N PHE A 319 -14.87 9.01 16.71
CA PHE A 319 -15.03 8.72 15.29
C PHE A 319 -14.37 9.81 14.43
N GLU A 320 -13.46 9.39 13.55
CA GLU A 320 -12.78 10.15 12.50
C GLU A 320 -13.73 10.30 11.30
N PHE A 321 -14.15 11.53 10.97
CA PHE A 321 -15.06 11.77 9.86
C PHE A 321 -14.48 11.29 8.51
N GLU A 322 -13.24 11.69 8.18
CA GLU A 322 -12.56 11.35 6.92
C GLU A 322 -12.49 9.84 6.65
N ARG A 323 -12.29 9.04 7.71
CA ARG A 323 -12.18 7.58 7.61
C ARG A 323 -13.51 6.93 7.27
N LEU A 324 -14.61 7.47 7.78
CA LEU A 324 -15.96 7.01 7.47
C LEU A 324 -16.40 7.51 6.09
N SER A 325 -16.16 8.80 5.79
CA SER A 325 -16.44 9.46 4.52
C SER A 325 -16.03 8.61 3.31
N GLY A 326 -14.75 8.26 3.21
CA GLY A 326 -14.25 7.44 2.09
C GLY A 326 -14.87 6.04 1.99
N ARG A 327 -15.40 5.48 3.09
CA ARG A 327 -16.14 4.20 3.06
C ARG A 327 -17.61 4.39 2.67
N MET A 328 -18.23 5.51 3.03
CA MET A 328 -19.58 5.85 2.55
C MET A 328 -19.56 6.11 1.04
N ASP A 329 -18.54 6.80 0.54
CA ASP A 329 -18.31 7.02 -0.89
C ASP A 329 -18.15 5.67 -1.65
N GLU A 330 -17.26 4.77 -1.17
CA GLU A 330 -17.15 3.39 -1.71
C GLU A 330 -18.51 2.67 -1.75
N LEU A 331 -19.31 2.74 -0.69
CA LEU A 331 -20.61 2.06 -0.59
C LEU A 331 -21.65 2.66 -1.55
N ALA A 332 -21.65 3.97 -1.76
CA ALA A 332 -22.54 4.63 -2.71
C ALA A 332 -22.18 4.29 -4.17
N TYR A 333 -20.89 4.13 -4.51
CA TYR A 333 -20.49 3.60 -5.82
C TYR A 333 -20.92 2.15 -6.05
N LEU A 334 -20.89 1.30 -5.02
CA LEU A 334 -21.26 -0.12 -5.12
C LEU A 334 -22.78 -0.35 -5.19
N ASN A 335 -23.56 0.64 -4.73
CA ASN A 335 -25.01 0.58 -4.66
C ASN A 335 -25.61 1.76 -5.45
N ALA A 336 -25.44 1.71 -6.77
CA ALA A 336 -25.86 2.77 -7.67
C ALA A 336 -27.33 3.17 -7.45
N GLY A 337 -27.57 4.45 -7.19
CA GLY A 337 -28.90 5.00 -6.87
C GLY A 337 -29.27 5.03 -5.38
N VAL A 338 -28.43 4.51 -4.47
CA VAL A 338 -28.57 4.70 -3.01
C VAL A 338 -27.87 5.99 -2.61
N SER A 339 -28.53 6.81 -1.79
CA SER A 339 -27.96 8.01 -1.19
C SER A 339 -27.43 7.71 0.21
N ILE A 340 -26.19 8.10 0.50
CA ILE A 340 -25.64 8.04 1.86
C ILE A 340 -25.33 9.48 2.30
N VAL A 341 -26.01 9.93 3.35
CA VAL A 341 -25.86 11.28 3.91
C VAL A 341 -25.06 11.17 5.20
N MET A 342 -23.85 11.72 5.24
CA MET A 342 -23.01 11.72 6.43
C MET A 342 -22.89 13.13 7.01
N ALA A 343 -23.15 13.28 8.31
CA ALA A 343 -23.10 14.56 9.01
C ALA A 343 -22.29 14.49 10.30
N ASP A 344 -21.60 15.59 10.63
CA ASP A 344 -20.88 15.76 11.89
C ASP A 344 -21.52 16.84 12.75
N ALA A 345 -22.33 16.44 13.73
CA ALA A 345 -23.01 17.36 14.64
C ALA A 345 -22.03 18.14 15.53
N ARG A 346 -20.77 17.67 15.68
CA ARG A 346 -19.70 18.38 16.41
C ARG A 346 -19.27 19.67 15.69
N SER A 347 -19.48 19.75 14.37
CA SER A 347 -19.16 20.95 13.57
C SER A 347 -20.07 22.16 13.83
N GLY A 348 -21.17 21.97 14.57
CA GLY A 348 -22.21 22.99 14.76
C GLY A 348 -23.17 23.06 13.56
N VAL A 349 -24.06 24.06 13.57
CA VAL A 349 -25.05 24.29 12.51
C VAL A 349 -24.78 25.59 11.75
N ASP A 350 -25.18 25.64 10.49
CA ASP A 350 -25.21 26.84 9.65
C ASP A 350 -26.43 27.74 9.96
N GLU A 351 -26.61 28.80 9.17
CA GLU A 351 -27.70 29.78 9.34
C GLU A 351 -29.10 29.18 9.03
N ASP A 352 -29.14 28.13 8.21
CA ASP A 352 -30.36 27.39 7.85
C ASP A 352 -30.67 26.23 8.82
N GLY A 353 -29.79 25.99 9.81
CA GLY A 353 -29.93 24.96 10.84
C GLY A 353 -29.41 23.57 10.46
N ASN A 354 -28.76 23.41 9.31
CA ASN A 354 -28.12 22.16 8.89
C ASN A 354 -26.73 22.03 9.54
N PHE A 355 -26.21 20.80 9.66
CA PHE A 355 -24.85 20.62 10.20
C PHE A 355 -23.80 21.14 9.22
N LYS A 356 -22.89 22.00 9.70
CA LYS A 356 -21.89 22.68 8.85
C LYS A 356 -21.01 21.72 8.05
N LYS A 357 -20.73 20.55 8.61
CA LYS A 357 -20.08 19.44 7.92
C LYS A 357 -21.11 18.34 7.63
N THR A 358 -21.70 18.43 6.45
CA THR A 358 -22.59 17.42 5.87
C THR A 358 -22.12 17.10 4.46
N GLU A 359 -21.95 15.82 4.16
CA GLU A 359 -21.56 15.30 2.85
C GLU A 359 -22.60 14.28 2.39
N THR A 360 -22.89 14.25 1.09
CA THR A 360 -23.88 13.33 0.48
C THR A 360 -23.23 12.59 -0.68
N TYR A 361 -23.15 11.27 -0.54
CA TYR A 361 -22.58 10.37 -1.54
C TYR A 361 -23.74 9.73 -2.31
N PHE A 362 -23.74 9.90 -3.64
CA PHE A 362 -24.82 9.42 -4.50
C PHE A 362 -24.32 9.30 -5.94
N HIS A 363 -24.24 8.06 -6.43
CA HIS A 363 -23.64 7.74 -7.72
C HIS A 363 -24.64 6.95 -8.59
N LYS A 364 -24.79 7.35 -9.86
CA LYS A 364 -25.76 6.73 -10.77
C LYS A 364 -25.11 5.74 -11.73
N GLY A 365 -23.89 6.01 -12.16
CA GLY A 365 -23.03 5.09 -12.93
C GLY A 365 -22.26 4.08 -12.07
N GLY A 366 -22.37 4.17 -10.73
CA GLY A 366 -21.87 3.18 -9.78
C GLY A 366 -20.40 2.83 -9.98
N VAL A 367 -20.10 1.54 -10.15
CA VAL A 367 -18.73 1.01 -10.34
C VAL A 367 -18.01 1.65 -11.54
N GLN A 368 -18.74 2.15 -12.55
CA GLN A 368 -18.13 2.90 -13.66
C GLN A 368 -17.58 4.26 -13.19
N GLU A 369 -18.38 5.06 -12.48
CA GLU A 369 -17.95 6.34 -11.93
C GLU A 369 -16.77 6.16 -10.96
N PHE A 370 -16.73 5.05 -10.22
CA PHE A 370 -15.60 4.74 -9.33
C PHE A 370 -14.29 4.52 -10.09
N VAL A 371 -14.32 3.80 -11.22
CA VAL A 371 -13.14 3.65 -12.08
C VAL A 371 -12.76 4.98 -12.75
N GLU A 372 -13.74 5.83 -13.10
CA GLU A 372 -13.48 7.18 -13.60
C GLU A 372 -12.79 8.07 -12.55
N LEU A 373 -13.25 8.02 -11.28
CA LEU A 373 -12.59 8.69 -10.15
C LEU A 373 -11.15 8.18 -9.97
N MET A 374 -10.95 6.86 -9.94
CA MET A 374 -9.63 6.23 -9.87
C MET A 374 -8.72 6.58 -11.06
N CYS A 375 -9.27 7.06 -12.18
CA CYS A 375 -8.54 7.45 -13.39
C CYS A 375 -8.48 8.97 -13.64
N LYS A 376 -9.06 9.80 -12.77
CA LYS A 376 -9.22 11.26 -12.95
C LYS A 376 -7.94 11.99 -13.35
N ASP A 377 -6.83 11.66 -12.70
CA ASP A 377 -5.51 12.27 -12.92
C ASP A 377 -4.59 11.46 -13.87
N LYS A 378 -5.12 10.44 -14.56
CA LYS A 378 -4.36 9.51 -15.41
C LYS A 378 -4.61 9.74 -16.90
N GLN A 379 -3.59 9.50 -17.72
CA GLN A 379 -3.75 9.53 -19.18
C GLN A 379 -4.36 8.22 -19.69
N HIS A 380 -5.65 8.21 -20.04
CA HIS A 380 -6.30 7.03 -20.65
C HIS A 380 -5.61 6.61 -21.96
N LEU A 381 -5.37 5.29 -22.10
CA LEU A 381 -4.80 4.66 -23.29
C LEU A 381 -5.78 4.68 -24.48
N HIS A 382 -7.08 4.70 -24.18
CA HIS A 382 -8.17 4.68 -25.16
C HIS A 382 -9.18 5.82 -24.85
N PRO A 383 -8.92 7.07 -25.29
CA PRO A 383 -9.70 8.24 -24.88
C PRO A 383 -11.15 8.25 -25.38
N ASP A 384 -11.43 7.60 -26.53
CA ASP A 384 -12.77 7.53 -27.14
C ASP A 384 -13.76 6.71 -26.32
N MET A 385 -13.28 5.82 -25.43
CA MET A 385 -14.10 5.03 -24.52
C MET A 385 -13.31 4.75 -23.25
N LYS A 386 -13.41 5.67 -22.28
CA LYS A 386 -12.54 5.72 -21.09
C LYS A 386 -12.64 4.49 -20.18
N VAL A 387 -13.85 3.94 -20.01
CA VAL A 387 -14.11 2.77 -19.16
C VAL A 387 -14.87 1.71 -19.95
N ILE A 388 -14.48 0.47 -19.75
CA ILE A 388 -15.08 -0.75 -20.30
C ILE A 388 -15.90 -1.38 -19.17
N ARG A 389 -17.21 -1.50 -19.33
CA ARG A 389 -18.10 -2.08 -18.32
C ARG A 389 -18.63 -3.43 -18.79
N ALA A 390 -18.39 -4.47 -17.99
CA ALA A 390 -19.00 -5.78 -18.12
C ALA A 390 -20.00 -5.99 -16.98
N LEU A 391 -21.26 -6.25 -17.31
CA LEU A 391 -22.36 -6.48 -16.37
C LEU A 391 -23.12 -7.73 -16.78
N GLY A 392 -23.42 -8.62 -15.83
CA GLY A 392 -24.25 -9.79 -16.07
C GLY A 392 -24.62 -10.55 -14.80
N GLU A 393 -25.55 -11.50 -14.91
CA GLU A 393 -25.91 -12.47 -13.87
C GLU A 393 -25.84 -13.88 -14.48
N ARG A 394 -25.20 -14.82 -13.78
CA ARG A 394 -25.25 -16.26 -14.08
C ARG A 394 -25.27 -17.04 -12.78
N ASP A 395 -26.03 -18.13 -12.75
CA ASP A 395 -26.15 -19.04 -11.60
C ASP A 395 -26.48 -18.31 -10.28
N GLY A 396 -27.28 -17.24 -10.37
CA GLY A 396 -27.66 -16.38 -9.24
C GLY A 396 -26.59 -15.37 -8.78
N VAL A 397 -25.37 -15.44 -9.34
CA VAL A 397 -24.28 -14.50 -9.04
C VAL A 397 -24.30 -13.35 -10.04
N GLN A 398 -24.44 -12.11 -9.55
CA GLN A 398 -24.31 -10.91 -10.37
C GLN A 398 -22.85 -10.43 -10.36
N VAL A 399 -22.34 -10.02 -11.52
CA VAL A 399 -20.98 -9.52 -11.70
C VAL A 399 -21.04 -8.16 -12.39
N GLU A 400 -20.41 -7.17 -11.78
CA GLU A 400 -20.11 -5.88 -12.40
C GLU A 400 -18.61 -5.64 -12.35
N ALA A 401 -17.97 -5.53 -13.52
CA ALA A 401 -16.55 -5.23 -13.64
C ALA A 401 -16.33 -4.04 -14.57
N CYS A 402 -15.64 -3.01 -14.08
CA CYS A 402 -15.24 -1.85 -14.87
C CYS A 402 -13.72 -1.82 -15.03
N LEU A 403 -13.23 -1.59 -16.25
CA LEU A 403 -11.81 -1.65 -16.62
C LEU A 403 -11.41 -0.40 -17.41
N SER A 404 -10.23 0.14 -17.14
CA SER A 404 -9.63 1.28 -17.84
C SER A 404 -8.12 1.08 -17.93
N TRP A 405 -7.54 1.14 -19.13
CA TRP A 405 -6.09 1.18 -19.29
C TRP A 405 -5.60 2.63 -19.36
N SER A 406 -4.53 2.94 -18.65
CA SER A 406 -3.82 4.22 -18.70
C SER A 406 -2.42 4.04 -19.32
N SER A 407 -1.97 5.00 -20.14
CA SER A 407 -0.69 4.92 -20.84
C SER A 407 0.51 5.20 -19.94
N ASP A 408 0.33 6.08 -18.95
CA ASP A 408 1.32 6.61 -18.01
C ASP A 408 1.64 5.70 -16.80
N MET A 409 0.72 4.80 -16.43
CA MET A 409 0.92 3.83 -15.34
C MET A 409 1.76 2.61 -15.74
N TYR A 410 2.63 2.13 -14.84
CA TYR A 410 3.46 0.92 -15.03
C TYR A 410 3.08 -0.26 -14.12
N THR A 411 1.95 -0.18 -13.43
CA THR A 411 1.41 -1.21 -12.51
C THR A 411 -0.10 -1.35 -12.72
N ASP A 412 -0.69 -2.43 -12.23
CA ASP A 412 -2.14 -2.57 -12.13
C ASP A 412 -2.68 -1.98 -10.82
N SER A 413 -3.90 -1.45 -10.88
CA SER A 413 -4.65 -0.91 -9.74
C SER A 413 -6.01 -1.60 -9.70
N LEU A 414 -6.07 -2.72 -8.99
CA LEU A 414 -7.24 -3.60 -8.95
C LEU A 414 -7.90 -3.52 -7.58
N VAL A 415 -9.19 -3.20 -7.56
CA VAL A 415 -10.03 -3.26 -6.36
C VAL A 415 -11.11 -4.32 -6.57
N SER A 416 -11.44 -5.05 -5.52
CA SER A 416 -12.44 -6.12 -5.60
C SER A 416 -13.38 -6.09 -4.40
N PHE A 417 -14.64 -6.44 -4.67
CA PHE A 417 -15.72 -6.46 -3.69
C PHE A 417 -16.58 -7.71 -3.85
N ALA A 418 -17.07 -8.24 -2.74
CA ALA A 418 -18.09 -9.27 -2.68
C ALA A 418 -19.19 -8.81 -1.72
N ASN A 419 -20.44 -8.70 -2.20
CA ASN A 419 -21.61 -8.24 -1.44
C ASN A 419 -21.35 -6.90 -0.70
N GLY A 420 -20.75 -5.92 -1.39
CA GLY A 420 -20.38 -4.61 -0.81
C GLY A 420 -19.12 -4.61 0.06
N ILE A 421 -18.60 -5.77 0.44
CA ILE A 421 -17.42 -5.91 1.31
C ILE A 421 -16.15 -5.92 0.48
N ARG A 422 -15.16 -5.13 0.89
CA ARG A 422 -13.89 -4.93 0.17
C ARG A 422 -12.95 -6.11 0.41
N THR A 423 -12.73 -6.93 -0.61
CA THR A 423 -11.82 -8.07 -0.55
C THR A 423 -10.38 -7.63 -0.80
N GLY A 424 -9.73 -7.13 0.26
CA GLY A 424 -8.37 -6.57 0.21
C GLY A 424 -7.28 -7.56 -0.22
N ASP A 425 -7.45 -8.85 0.08
CA ASP A 425 -6.52 -9.93 -0.28
C ASP A 425 -6.94 -10.63 -1.59
N GLY A 426 -7.99 -10.14 -2.26
CA GLY A 426 -8.51 -10.66 -3.52
C GLY A 426 -9.47 -11.85 -3.34
N GLY A 427 -9.28 -12.90 -4.11
CA GLY A 427 -10.16 -14.08 -4.11
C GLY A 427 -10.49 -14.59 -5.50
N THR A 428 -11.40 -15.55 -5.57
CA THR A 428 -11.75 -16.29 -6.79
C THR A 428 -12.29 -15.40 -7.92
N HIS A 429 -13.08 -14.38 -7.60
CA HIS A 429 -13.56 -13.34 -8.51
C HIS A 429 -12.41 -12.53 -9.14
N LEU A 430 -11.47 -12.05 -8.32
CA LEU A 430 -10.32 -11.27 -8.79
C LEU A 430 -9.34 -12.12 -9.61
N GLU A 431 -9.13 -13.39 -9.22
CA GLU A 431 -8.37 -14.36 -10.02
C GLU A 431 -9.03 -14.63 -11.37
N GLY A 432 -10.37 -14.74 -11.41
CA GLY A 432 -11.16 -14.82 -12.63
C GLY A 432 -10.89 -13.64 -13.56
N LEU A 433 -11.04 -12.41 -13.05
CA LEU A 433 -10.75 -11.17 -13.79
C LEU A 433 -9.32 -11.14 -14.34
N LYS A 434 -8.31 -11.45 -13.51
CA LYS A 434 -6.89 -11.46 -13.93
C LYS A 434 -6.62 -12.50 -15.03
N SER A 435 -7.26 -13.67 -14.93
CA SER A 435 -7.13 -14.76 -15.89
C SER A 435 -7.78 -14.42 -17.23
N ILE A 436 -9.03 -13.97 -17.23
CA ILE A 436 -9.79 -13.72 -18.46
C ILE A 436 -9.22 -12.57 -19.29
N VAL A 437 -8.80 -11.48 -18.64
CA VAL A 437 -8.19 -10.33 -19.33
C VAL A 437 -6.94 -10.78 -20.08
N THR A 438 -6.07 -11.55 -19.42
CA THR A 438 -4.85 -12.10 -20.04
C THR A 438 -5.17 -13.04 -21.20
N ARG A 439 -6.16 -13.93 -21.02
CA ARG A 439 -6.53 -14.94 -22.03
C ARG A 439 -7.18 -14.31 -23.26
N THR A 440 -8.10 -13.37 -23.05
CA THR A 440 -8.87 -12.73 -24.12
C THR A 440 -8.00 -11.81 -24.96
N VAL A 441 -7.13 -10.98 -24.36
CA VAL A 441 -6.20 -10.13 -25.10
C VAL A 441 -5.24 -10.96 -25.97
N ASN A 442 -4.69 -12.06 -25.44
CA ASN A 442 -3.84 -12.96 -26.22
C ASN A 442 -4.60 -13.64 -27.37
N SER A 443 -5.79 -14.18 -27.09
CA SER A 443 -6.63 -14.85 -28.09
C SER A 443 -7.05 -13.91 -29.22
N MET A 444 -7.53 -12.72 -28.88
CA MET A 444 -7.96 -11.71 -29.85
C MET A 444 -6.77 -11.11 -30.61
N GLY A 445 -5.62 -10.94 -29.98
CA GLY A 445 -4.39 -10.50 -30.65
C GLY A 445 -3.89 -11.48 -31.72
N ARG A 446 -4.04 -12.80 -31.50
CA ARG A 446 -3.81 -13.83 -32.53
C ARG A 446 -4.88 -13.79 -33.61
N LYS A 447 -6.17 -13.76 -33.24
CA LYS A 447 -7.31 -13.68 -34.18
C LYS A 447 -7.22 -12.48 -35.12
N SER A 448 -6.71 -11.33 -34.63
CA SER A 448 -6.49 -10.12 -35.42
C SER A 448 -5.15 -10.07 -36.16
N GLY A 449 -4.32 -11.12 -36.09
CA GLY A 449 -3.00 -11.20 -36.72
C GLY A 449 -1.94 -10.23 -36.17
N LYS A 450 -2.21 -9.57 -35.02
CA LYS A 450 -1.29 -8.61 -34.39
C LYS A 450 -0.21 -9.32 -33.56
N LEU A 451 -0.57 -10.44 -32.93
CA LEU A 451 0.38 -11.42 -32.40
C LEU A 451 0.56 -12.52 -33.45
N LYS A 452 1.80 -12.78 -33.86
CA LYS A 452 2.15 -13.88 -34.77
C LYS A 452 2.17 -15.21 -34.02
N ASP A 453 1.79 -16.31 -34.66
CA ASP A 453 1.84 -17.65 -34.04
C ASP A 453 3.23 -18.09 -33.58
N SER A 454 4.30 -17.49 -34.15
CA SER A 454 5.69 -17.71 -33.74
C SER A 454 6.13 -16.90 -32.52
N GLN A 455 5.31 -15.97 -32.03
CA GLN A 455 5.59 -15.18 -30.83
C GLN A 455 5.04 -15.89 -29.59
N SER A 456 5.77 -15.80 -28.47
CA SER A 456 5.24 -16.23 -27.18
C SER A 456 4.06 -15.37 -26.77
N ASN A 457 3.11 -15.97 -26.04
CA ASN A 457 2.00 -15.22 -25.44
C ASN A 457 2.53 -14.11 -24.52
N LEU A 458 1.74 -13.05 -24.42
CA LEU A 458 1.98 -11.96 -23.48
C LEU A 458 1.68 -12.42 -22.06
N GLY A 459 2.65 -12.22 -21.16
CA GLY A 459 2.50 -12.50 -19.73
C GLY A 459 1.41 -11.63 -19.10
N GLY A 460 0.66 -12.20 -18.15
CA GLY A 460 -0.51 -11.53 -17.56
C GLY A 460 -0.20 -10.20 -16.89
N ASP A 461 0.97 -10.07 -16.27
CA ASP A 461 1.40 -8.82 -15.63
C ASP A 461 1.62 -7.70 -16.66
N PHE A 462 2.14 -8.02 -17.85
CA PHE A 462 2.33 -7.05 -18.94
C PHE A 462 1.01 -6.66 -19.61
N VAL A 463 0.04 -7.57 -19.72
CA VAL A 463 -1.32 -7.27 -20.23
C VAL A 463 -2.07 -6.35 -19.26
N ARG A 464 -1.82 -6.49 -17.94
CA ARG A 464 -2.40 -5.64 -16.90
C ARG A 464 -1.57 -4.37 -16.64
N GLU A 465 -0.47 -4.12 -17.33
CA GLU A 465 0.33 -2.92 -17.09
C GLU A 465 -0.49 -1.65 -17.38
N GLY A 466 -0.72 -0.84 -16.35
CA GLY A 466 -1.58 0.34 -16.41
C GLY A 466 -3.09 0.06 -16.42
N LEU A 467 -3.52 -1.16 -16.12
CA LEU A 467 -4.93 -1.49 -15.91
C LEU A 467 -5.39 -0.99 -14.54
N THR A 468 -6.35 -0.07 -14.54
CA THR A 468 -7.20 0.23 -13.37
C THR A 468 -8.51 -0.52 -13.54
N ALA A 469 -8.92 -1.32 -12.54
CA ALA A 469 -10.21 -2.01 -12.58
C ALA A 469 -10.84 -2.20 -11.21
N VAL A 470 -12.17 -2.18 -11.20
CA VAL A 470 -12.99 -2.56 -10.05
C VAL A 470 -13.86 -3.75 -10.45
N VAL A 471 -13.88 -4.81 -9.64
CA VAL A 471 -14.82 -5.94 -9.80
C VAL A 471 -15.67 -6.09 -8.54
N SER A 472 -16.98 -5.99 -8.70
CA SER A 472 -17.98 -6.21 -7.68
C SER A 472 -18.79 -7.46 -8.02
N VAL A 473 -18.86 -8.41 -7.09
CA VAL A 473 -19.72 -9.60 -7.22
C VAL A 473 -20.80 -9.60 -6.15
N LYS A 474 -22.00 -10.02 -6.54
CA LYS A 474 -23.14 -10.26 -5.65
C LYS A 474 -23.44 -11.75 -5.67
N VAL A 475 -23.02 -12.44 -4.61
CA VAL A 475 -23.10 -13.90 -4.44
C VAL A 475 -24.18 -14.21 -3.40
N PRO A 476 -25.07 -15.20 -3.61
CA PRO A 476 -26.06 -15.59 -2.61
C PRO A 476 -25.43 -16.17 -1.34
N GLU A 477 -24.52 -17.14 -1.49
CA GLU A 477 -23.81 -17.82 -0.39
C GLU A 477 -22.28 -17.63 -0.50
N PRO A 478 -21.75 -16.44 -0.19
CA PRO A 478 -20.31 -16.18 -0.21
C PRO A 478 -19.57 -16.84 0.96
N GLU A 479 -18.52 -17.58 0.62
CA GLU A 479 -17.54 -18.15 1.54
C GLU A 479 -16.28 -17.28 1.57
N PHE A 480 -15.74 -17.01 2.75
CA PHE A 480 -14.50 -16.25 2.92
C PHE A 480 -13.43 -17.09 3.63
N GLU A 481 -12.16 -16.93 3.25
CA GLU A 481 -11.01 -17.65 3.85
C GLU A 481 -10.72 -17.26 5.32
N GLY A 482 -11.53 -16.39 5.93
CA GLY A 482 -11.43 -16.01 7.35
C GLY A 482 -12.42 -14.92 7.76
N GLN A 483 -12.56 -14.72 9.08
CA GLN A 483 -13.54 -13.79 9.69
C GLN A 483 -13.41 -12.33 9.23
N THR A 484 -12.22 -11.88 8.81
CA THR A 484 -12.01 -10.53 8.28
C THR A 484 -12.66 -10.29 6.91
N LYS A 485 -13.18 -11.34 6.25
CA LYS A 485 -13.81 -11.30 4.92
C LYS A 485 -12.92 -10.69 3.82
N ASN A 486 -11.60 -10.72 4.01
CA ASN A 486 -10.65 -10.11 3.07
C ASN A 486 -10.51 -10.86 1.73
N ARG A 487 -10.86 -12.15 1.68
CA ARG A 487 -10.64 -13.02 0.52
C ARG A 487 -11.81 -13.97 0.28
N LEU A 488 -12.40 -13.89 -0.93
CA LEU A 488 -13.52 -14.74 -1.37
C LEU A 488 -13.02 -16.12 -1.82
N GLY A 489 -13.63 -17.18 -1.29
CA GLY A 489 -13.24 -18.58 -1.49
C GLY A 489 -14.05 -19.36 -2.54
N ASN A 490 -15.28 -18.93 -2.87
CA ASN A 490 -16.21 -19.59 -3.81
C ASN A 490 -15.56 -19.97 -5.15
N PRO A 491 -15.26 -21.26 -5.44
CA PRO A 491 -14.55 -21.64 -6.67
C PRO A 491 -15.34 -21.35 -7.96
N GLU A 492 -16.66 -21.46 -7.92
CA GLU A 492 -17.59 -21.25 -9.03
C GLU A 492 -17.62 -19.80 -9.53
N VAL A 493 -17.51 -18.83 -8.61
CA VAL A 493 -17.51 -17.38 -8.93
C VAL A 493 -16.37 -17.02 -9.89
N ARG A 494 -15.24 -17.73 -9.83
CA ARG A 494 -14.13 -17.55 -10.78
C ARG A 494 -14.56 -17.80 -12.22
N GLY A 495 -15.32 -18.88 -12.47
CA GLY A 495 -15.80 -19.23 -13.81
C GLY A 495 -16.88 -18.29 -14.32
N ILE A 496 -17.75 -17.81 -13.42
CA ILE A 496 -18.82 -16.84 -13.70
C ILE A 496 -18.22 -15.50 -14.16
N VAL A 497 -17.27 -14.95 -13.40
CA VAL A 497 -16.56 -13.70 -13.76
C VAL A 497 -15.79 -13.88 -15.08
N ASP A 498 -15.11 -15.01 -15.25
CA ASP A 498 -14.35 -15.36 -16.46
C ASP A 498 -15.26 -15.44 -17.71
N SER A 499 -16.49 -15.95 -17.58
CA SER A 499 -17.47 -15.96 -18.69
C SER A 499 -17.99 -14.55 -19.02
N ILE A 500 -18.49 -13.81 -18.02
CA ILE A 500 -19.18 -12.52 -18.23
C ILE A 500 -18.21 -11.46 -18.77
N VAL A 501 -17.05 -11.31 -18.14
CA VAL A 501 -16.03 -10.34 -18.59
C VAL A 501 -15.40 -10.79 -19.92
N GLY A 502 -15.27 -12.10 -20.15
CA GLY A 502 -14.72 -12.66 -21.38
C GLY A 502 -15.56 -12.34 -22.60
N GLU A 503 -16.87 -12.57 -22.50
CA GLU A 503 -17.83 -12.26 -23.57
C GLU A 503 -17.81 -10.77 -23.94
N GLU A 504 -17.78 -9.88 -22.94
CA GLU A 504 -17.80 -8.44 -23.20
C GLU A 504 -16.46 -7.93 -23.78
N LEU A 505 -15.31 -8.44 -23.30
CA LEU A 505 -14.01 -8.12 -23.89
C LEU A 505 -13.88 -8.64 -25.33
N VAL A 506 -14.45 -9.80 -25.67
CA VAL A 506 -14.47 -10.29 -27.06
C VAL A 506 -15.29 -9.36 -27.95
N LYS A 507 -16.54 -9.04 -27.56
CA LYS A 507 -17.38 -8.07 -28.30
C LYS A 507 -16.63 -6.75 -28.50
N LEU A 508 -16.07 -6.20 -27.43
CA LEU A 508 -15.32 -4.95 -27.47
C LEU A 508 -14.18 -5.00 -28.49
N PHE A 509 -13.34 -6.03 -28.45
CA PHE A 509 -12.16 -6.10 -29.32
C PHE A 509 -12.50 -6.38 -30.79
N GLU A 510 -13.67 -6.96 -31.07
CA GLU A 510 -14.19 -7.08 -32.45
C GLU A 510 -14.73 -5.75 -32.98
N TRP A 511 -15.47 -4.98 -32.15
CA TRP A 511 -16.07 -3.71 -32.56
C TRP A 511 -15.07 -2.54 -32.52
N HIS A 512 -14.09 -2.58 -31.63
CA HIS A 512 -13.08 -1.53 -31.41
C HIS A 512 -11.63 -2.06 -31.52
N PRO A 513 -11.20 -2.56 -32.70
CA PRO A 513 -9.87 -3.18 -32.89
C PRO A 513 -8.67 -2.23 -32.70
N LYS A 514 -8.92 -0.92 -32.61
CA LYS A 514 -7.93 0.09 -32.20
C LYS A 514 -7.53 -0.07 -30.72
N ILE A 515 -8.50 -0.34 -29.84
CA ILE A 515 -8.29 -0.48 -28.39
C ILE A 515 -7.44 -1.73 -28.11
N LEU A 516 -7.79 -2.86 -28.73
CA LEU A 516 -6.96 -4.07 -28.70
C LEU A 516 -5.53 -3.78 -29.18
N GLY A 517 -5.37 -2.95 -30.22
CA GLY A 517 -4.06 -2.52 -30.70
C GLY A 517 -3.23 -1.82 -29.62
N ALA A 518 -3.76 -0.74 -29.05
CA ALA A 518 -3.05 0.03 -28.04
C ALA A 518 -2.67 -0.80 -26.80
N ILE A 519 -3.55 -1.71 -26.35
CA ILE A 519 -3.28 -2.63 -25.24
C ILE A 519 -2.16 -3.62 -25.62
N LEU A 520 -2.20 -4.23 -26.81
CA LEU A 520 -1.16 -5.14 -27.28
C LEU A 520 0.19 -4.46 -27.48
N ASP A 521 0.21 -3.25 -28.02
CA ASP A 521 1.44 -2.48 -28.26
C ASP A 521 2.11 -2.11 -26.92
N LYS A 522 1.32 -1.65 -25.93
CA LYS A 522 1.81 -1.40 -24.56
C LYS A 522 2.33 -2.68 -23.89
N ALA A 523 1.54 -3.75 -23.88
CA ALA A 523 1.92 -5.02 -23.25
C ALA A 523 3.15 -5.68 -23.93
N SER A 524 3.30 -5.53 -25.25
CA SER A 524 4.48 -6.00 -25.99
C SER A 524 5.72 -5.19 -25.64
N SER A 525 5.59 -3.87 -25.51
CA SER A 525 6.66 -2.97 -25.07
C SER A 525 7.12 -3.31 -23.64
N ALA A 526 6.18 -3.49 -22.73
CA ALA A 526 6.41 -3.93 -21.35
C ALA A 526 7.16 -5.28 -21.29
N GLN A 527 6.67 -6.29 -22.01
CA GLN A 527 7.32 -7.60 -22.07
C GLN A 527 8.74 -7.54 -22.67
N ALA A 528 8.95 -6.73 -23.71
CA ALA A 528 10.27 -6.52 -24.30
C ALA A 528 11.23 -5.83 -23.32
N ALA A 529 10.77 -4.80 -22.59
CA ALA A 529 11.54 -4.12 -21.57
C ALA A 529 11.91 -5.05 -20.40
N ALA A 530 10.97 -5.88 -19.94
CA ALA A 530 11.20 -6.88 -18.89
C ALA A 530 12.16 -7.99 -19.35
N ALA A 531 12.06 -8.46 -20.59
CA ALA A 531 13.01 -9.42 -21.16
C ALA A 531 14.42 -8.83 -21.29
N ALA A 532 14.55 -7.59 -21.76
CA ALA A 532 15.84 -6.88 -21.84
C ALA A 532 16.44 -6.64 -20.45
N ALA A 533 15.64 -6.26 -19.47
CA ALA A 533 16.09 -6.08 -18.09
C ALA A 533 16.45 -7.42 -17.42
N LYS A 534 15.74 -8.51 -17.69
CA LYS A 534 16.14 -9.85 -17.25
C LYS A 534 17.48 -10.24 -17.87
N ALA A 535 17.67 -10.04 -19.17
CA ALA A 535 18.94 -10.28 -19.84
C ALA A 535 20.09 -9.43 -19.26
N ALA A 536 19.81 -8.17 -18.88
CA ALA A 536 20.76 -7.29 -18.20
C ALA A 536 21.09 -7.78 -16.77
N ARG A 537 20.07 -8.13 -15.97
CA ARG A 537 20.23 -8.75 -14.63
C ARG A 537 21.05 -10.05 -14.72
N ASP A 538 20.76 -10.92 -15.69
CA ASP A 538 21.47 -12.18 -15.92
C ASP A 538 22.89 -11.96 -16.46
N MET A 539 23.16 -10.85 -17.15
CA MET A 539 24.51 -10.44 -17.55
C MET A 539 25.31 -9.92 -16.35
N VAL A 540 24.71 -9.10 -15.49
CA VAL A 540 25.32 -8.61 -14.23
C VAL A 540 25.56 -9.78 -13.28
N ARG A 541 24.61 -10.71 -13.13
CA ARG A 541 24.75 -11.92 -12.31
C ARG A 541 25.85 -12.85 -12.82
N ARG A 542 25.97 -13.07 -14.14
CA ARG A 542 27.08 -13.82 -14.72
C ARG A 542 28.43 -13.11 -14.54
N LYS A 543 28.48 -11.78 -14.65
CA LYS A 543 29.68 -11.01 -14.30
C LYS A 543 30.02 -11.12 -12.81
N SER A 544 29.05 -11.06 -11.91
CA SER A 544 29.26 -11.22 -10.46
C SER A 544 29.81 -12.61 -10.09
N LEU A 545 29.37 -13.68 -10.78
CA LEU A 545 29.86 -15.05 -10.57
C LEU A 545 31.27 -15.29 -11.16
N LEU A 546 31.69 -14.54 -12.19
CA LEU A 546 33.00 -14.69 -12.85
C LEU A 546 34.03 -13.63 -12.42
N THR A 547 33.60 -12.52 -11.83
CA THR A 547 34.43 -11.40 -11.38
C THR A 547 33.87 -10.78 -10.10
N SER A 548 34.47 -11.13 -8.96
CA SER A 548 34.04 -10.68 -7.62
C SER A 548 34.44 -9.24 -7.24
N THR A 549 34.98 -8.46 -8.18
CA THR A 549 35.78 -7.25 -7.85
C THR A 549 35.71 -6.09 -8.85
N VAL A 550 34.75 -6.04 -9.78
CA VAL A 550 34.54 -4.82 -10.59
C VAL A 550 33.71 -3.79 -9.80
N LEU A 551 34.37 -3.14 -8.85
CA LEU A 551 33.82 -1.98 -8.15
C LEU A 551 33.55 -0.84 -9.16
N PRO A 552 32.55 0.04 -8.90
CA PRO A 552 32.28 1.17 -9.78
C PRO A 552 33.53 2.05 -9.92
N GLY A 553 33.96 2.38 -11.15
CA GLY A 553 35.20 3.14 -11.38
C GLY A 553 35.22 4.56 -10.78
N LYS A 554 34.08 5.05 -10.29
CA LYS A 554 33.92 6.31 -9.54
C LYS A 554 34.03 6.16 -8.02
N LEU A 555 33.93 4.94 -7.48
CA LEU A 555 34.07 4.66 -6.05
C LEU A 555 35.53 4.85 -5.63
N ALA A 556 35.78 5.77 -4.70
CA ALA A 556 37.04 5.80 -3.98
C ALA A 556 36.88 4.88 -2.76
N ASP A 557 37.38 3.64 -2.83
CA ASP A 557 37.22 2.67 -1.74
C ASP A 557 38.09 3.00 -0.51
N CYS A 558 37.84 2.32 0.61
CA CYS A 558 38.69 2.30 1.80
C CYS A 558 39.69 1.13 1.76
N ALA A 559 40.70 1.15 2.63
CA ALA A 559 41.70 0.08 2.71
C ALA A 559 41.26 -1.11 3.57
N SER A 560 40.41 -0.88 4.59
CA SER A 560 39.85 -1.95 5.41
C SER A 560 38.85 -2.79 4.62
N ARG A 561 38.70 -4.04 5.06
CA ARG A 561 37.71 -5.00 4.55
C ARG A 561 36.76 -5.49 5.64
N ASP A 562 36.89 -4.98 6.86
CA ASP A 562 35.95 -5.25 7.95
C ASP A 562 34.74 -4.32 7.80
N PRO A 563 33.53 -4.84 7.50
CA PRO A 563 32.34 -4.02 7.32
C PRO A 563 31.96 -3.21 8.56
N VAL A 564 32.33 -3.66 9.77
CA VAL A 564 31.93 -3.06 11.05
C VAL A 564 32.58 -1.69 11.28
N GLU A 565 33.85 -1.54 10.89
CA GLU A 565 34.56 -0.26 10.92
C GLU A 565 34.51 0.52 9.60
N SER A 566 34.11 -0.13 8.50
CA SER A 566 34.09 0.49 7.17
C SER A 566 32.81 1.31 6.95
N GLU A 567 33.00 2.53 6.45
CA GLU A 567 31.96 3.54 6.24
C GLU A 567 31.97 3.97 4.77
N ILE A 568 30.81 4.32 4.21
CA ILE A 568 30.71 4.87 2.85
C ILE A 568 29.92 6.18 2.85
N TYR A 569 30.53 7.24 2.31
CA TYR A 569 29.88 8.53 2.11
C TYR A 569 29.34 8.60 0.69
N ILE A 570 28.03 8.75 0.56
CA ILE A 570 27.34 9.01 -0.68
C ILE A 570 27.22 10.54 -0.80
N VAL A 571 27.90 11.11 -1.79
CA VAL A 571 28.11 12.57 -1.90
C VAL A 571 27.55 13.15 -3.20
N GLU A 572 27.08 14.38 -3.12
CA GLU A 572 26.54 15.12 -4.25
C GLU A 572 27.64 15.72 -5.14
N GLY A 573 27.73 15.22 -6.38
CA GLY A 573 28.66 15.74 -7.38
C GLY A 573 30.13 15.37 -7.17
N ASP A 574 30.92 15.56 -8.22
CA ASP A 574 32.37 15.29 -8.19
C ASP A 574 33.15 16.36 -7.38
N SER A 575 32.55 17.53 -7.10
CA SER A 575 33.16 18.63 -6.34
C SER A 575 33.28 18.30 -4.85
N ALA A 576 32.15 18.04 -4.17
CA ALA A 576 32.15 17.62 -2.77
C ALA A 576 32.91 16.29 -2.58
N ALA A 577 32.81 15.36 -3.55
CA ALA A 577 33.61 14.14 -3.57
C ALA A 577 35.12 14.41 -3.65
N GLY A 578 35.56 15.46 -4.34
CA GLY A 578 36.95 15.90 -4.38
C GLY A 578 37.48 16.29 -3.01
N SER A 579 36.74 17.13 -2.27
CA SER A 579 37.09 17.53 -0.90
C SER A 579 37.04 16.34 0.07
N ALA A 580 35.96 15.54 0.03
CA ALA A 580 35.80 14.38 0.89
C ALA A 580 36.88 13.31 0.64
N LYS A 581 37.25 13.03 -0.62
CA LYS A 581 38.32 12.07 -0.98
C LYS A 581 39.70 12.51 -0.47
N GLN A 582 39.92 13.82 -0.33
CA GLN A 582 41.15 14.38 0.21
C GLN A 582 41.18 14.37 1.75
N GLY A 583 40.06 14.71 2.40
CA GLY A 583 39.97 14.85 3.86
C GLY A 583 39.71 13.56 4.65
N ARG A 584 39.17 12.51 4.01
CA ARG A 584 38.79 11.25 4.68
C ARG A 584 39.95 10.47 5.31
N ASP A 585 39.63 9.65 6.31
CA ASP A 585 40.46 8.50 6.67
C ASP A 585 40.36 7.42 5.56
N ARG A 586 41.44 7.27 4.78
CA ARG A 586 41.53 6.25 3.71
C ARG A 586 41.48 4.82 4.23
N ARG A 587 41.72 4.59 5.52
CA ARG A 587 41.66 3.25 6.13
C ARG A 587 40.22 2.76 6.23
N THR A 588 39.30 3.61 6.68
CA THR A 588 37.91 3.21 7.03
C THR A 588 36.83 3.81 6.13
N GLN A 589 37.06 4.93 5.45
CA GLN A 589 36.00 5.69 4.79
C GLN A 589 36.10 5.62 3.27
N ALA A 590 35.09 5.06 2.61
CA ALA A 590 34.86 5.06 1.17
C ALA A 590 34.03 6.28 0.73
N ILE A 591 34.23 6.78 -0.50
CA ILE A 591 33.47 7.91 -1.08
C ILE A 591 32.86 7.48 -2.42
N LEU A 592 31.55 7.65 -2.57
CA LEU A 592 30.80 7.38 -3.80
C LEU A 592 30.12 8.67 -4.31
N PRO A 593 30.65 9.31 -5.37
CA PRO A 593 30.00 10.46 -5.99
C PRO A 593 28.74 10.07 -6.74
N LEU A 594 27.70 10.88 -6.60
CA LEU A 594 26.49 10.84 -7.42
C LEU A 594 26.50 11.96 -8.46
N ARG A 595 26.05 11.67 -9.68
CA ARG A 595 25.97 12.65 -10.76
C ARG A 595 24.53 13.02 -11.06
N GLY A 596 24.12 14.19 -10.56
CA GLY A 596 22.76 14.70 -10.70
C GLY A 596 21.74 13.95 -9.84
N LYS A 597 20.46 14.18 -10.13
CA LYS A 597 19.34 13.60 -9.37
C LYS A 597 19.17 12.11 -9.70
N ILE A 598 19.04 11.29 -8.67
CA ILE A 598 18.83 9.84 -8.80
C ILE A 598 17.46 9.56 -9.42
N LEU A 599 17.35 8.46 -10.17
CA LEU A 599 16.07 7.97 -10.66
C LEU A 599 15.13 7.65 -9.48
N ASN A 600 13.96 8.30 -9.43
CA ASN A 600 12.91 7.96 -8.47
C ASN A 600 12.38 6.55 -8.76
N ILE A 601 12.70 5.59 -7.89
CA ILE A 601 12.31 4.18 -8.07
C ILE A 601 10.85 3.88 -7.70
N GLU A 602 10.13 4.82 -7.07
CA GLU A 602 8.69 4.68 -6.80
C GLU A 602 7.86 4.80 -8.09
N LYS A 603 8.28 5.66 -9.02
CA LYS A 603 7.62 5.92 -10.32
C LYS A 603 8.12 5.03 -11.47
N CYS A 604 8.92 4.02 -11.17
CA CYS A 604 9.63 3.26 -12.19
C CYS A 604 9.44 1.76 -12.00
N ALA A 605 9.10 1.08 -13.09
CA ALA A 605 9.19 -0.38 -13.18
C ALA A 605 10.58 -0.86 -12.69
N SER A 606 10.61 -1.98 -11.97
CA SER A 606 11.81 -2.52 -11.29
C SER A 606 12.96 -2.85 -12.27
N GLU A 607 12.68 -2.83 -13.56
CA GLU A 607 13.54 -3.02 -14.71
C GLU A 607 14.51 -1.84 -14.89
N ARG A 608 13.99 -0.60 -14.77
CA ARG A 608 14.76 0.64 -14.96
C ARG A 608 15.83 0.83 -13.89
N ILE A 609 15.61 0.30 -12.69
CA ILE A 609 16.59 0.28 -11.58
C ILE A 609 17.93 -0.28 -12.07
N TYR A 610 17.90 -1.39 -12.83
CA TYR A 610 19.09 -2.07 -13.34
C TYR A 610 19.60 -1.52 -14.67
N GLN A 611 18.94 -0.52 -15.27
CA GLN A 611 19.41 0.19 -16.45
C GLN A 611 20.10 1.52 -16.08
N ASN A 612 19.88 2.02 -14.86
CA ASN A 612 20.45 3.27 -14.38
C ASN A 612 21.86 3.04 -13.78
N ASN A 613 22.86 3.72 -14.34
CA ASN A 613 24.27 3.58 -13.94
C ASN A 613 24.54 4.01 -12.48
N GLU A 614 23.80 4.99 -11.95
CA GLU A 614 23.98 5.48 -10.57
C GLU A 614 23.44 4.46 -9.56
N LEU A 615 22.27 3.88 -9.84
CA LEU A 615 21.68 2.81 -9.02
C LEU A 615 22.48 1.51 -9.11
N GLN A 616 22.96 1.12 -10.30
CA GLN A 616 23.91 0.01 -10.44
C GLN A 616 25.17 0.23 -9.60
N ALA A 617 25.73 1.45 -9.61
CA ALA A 617 26.90 1.78 -8.82
C ALA A 617 26.64 1.70 -7.31
N LEU A 618 25.48 2.17 -6.84
CA LEU A 618 25.06 2.05 -5.43
C LEU A 618 24.92 0.57 -5.02
N ILE A 619 24.16 -0.22 -5.78
CA ILE A 619 23.92 -1.65 -5.51
C ILE A 619 25.26 -2.41 -5.46
N SER A 620 26.15 -2.16 -6.43
CA SER A 620 27.46 -2.82 -6.54
C SER A 620 28.48 -2.34 -5.51
N ALA A 621 28.47 -1.07 -5.10
CA ALA A 621 29.38 -0.56 -4.09
C ALA A 621 29.05 -1.13 -2.72
N LEU A 622 27.76 -1.12 -2.36
CA LEU A 622 27.25 -1.57 -1.07
C LEU A 622 27.20 -3.11 -0.93
N GLY A 623 26.94 -3.83 -2.02
CA GLY A 623 26.76 -5.29 -2.00
C GLY A 623 25.31 -5.75 -1.79
N LEU A 624 24.31 -4.92 -2.13
CA LEU A 624 22.89 -5.17 -1.78
C LEU A 624 22.23 -6.35 -2.53
N GLY A 625 22.93 -6.98 -3.47
CA GLY A 625 22.38 -8.06 -4.29
C GLY A 625 21.22 -7.62 -5.20
N ILE A 626 20.38 -8.58 -5.57
CA ILE A 626 19.23 -8.40 -6.46
C ILE A 626 17.96 -8.21 -5.61
N LYS A 627 17.19 -7.14 -5.87
CA LYS A 627 15.90 -6.85 -5.24
C LYS A 627 14.98 -8.08 -5.27
N GLY A 628 14.47 -8.48 -4.10
CA GLY A 628 13.50 -9.58 -3.96
C GLY A 628 14.11 -10.93 -3.53
N ASN A 629 15.43 -11.05 -3.47
CA ASN A 629 16.07 -12.14 -2.71
C ASN A 629 16.12 -11.77 -1.22
N GLU A 630 16.28 -12.77 -0.34
CA GLU A 630 16.60 -12.52 1.08
C GLU A 630 17.87 -11.67 1.21
N PHE A 631 17.86 -10.74 2.17
CA PHE A 631 19.01 -9.87 2.42
C PHE A 631 20.07 -10.62 3.22
N ASP A 632 21.22 -10.87 2.61
CA ASP A 632 22.38 -11.39 3.30
C ASP A 632 23.26 -10.22 3.79
N VAL A 633 23.16 -9.92 5.09
CA VAL A 633 23.98 -8.90 5.76
C VAL A 633 25.48 -9.20 5.61
N SER A 634 25.90 -10.47 5.46
CA SER A 634 27.31 -10.82 5.26
C SER A 634 27.87 -10.38 3.90
N GLY A 635 26.99 -10.06 2.93
CA GLY A 635 27.35 -9.43 1.67
C GLY A 635 27.50 -7.91 1.73
N LEU A 636 27.08 -7.26 2.82
CA LEU A 636 27.14 -5.80 2.99
C LEU A 636 28.58 -5.35 3.25
N ARG A 637 29.09 -4.44 2.43
CA ARG A 637 30.51 -4.01 2.49
C ARG A 637 30.81 -2.91 3.51
N TYR A 638 29.79 -2.19 3.97
CA TYR A 638 29.92 -1.06 4.91
C TYR A 638 28.72 -1.04 5.86
N HIS A 639 28.95 -1.16 7.18
CA HIS A 639 27.89 -1.06 8.18
C HIS A 639 27.49 0.40 8.50
N ARG A 640 28.13 1.39 7.88
CA ARG A 640 27.71 2.79 7.97
C ARG A 640 27.62 3.42 6.59
N ILE A 641 26.40 3.60 6.12
CA ILE A 641 26.05 4.25 4.86
C ILE A 641 25.66 5.70 5.19
N VAL A 642 26.56 6.64 4.94
CA VAL A 642 26.38 8.06 5.28
C VAL A 642 25.96 8.84 4.05
N VAL A 643 24.74 9.38 4.06
CA VAL A 643 24.23 10.32 3.05
C VAL A 643 24.75 11.72 3.40
N MET A 644 25.55 12.30 2.52
CA MET A 644 26.20 13.60 2.72
C MET A 644 25.94 14.50 1.49
N THR A 645 24.79 15.17 1.52
CA THR A 645 24.28 16.09 0.49
C THR A 645 24.43 17.54 0.93
N ASP A 646 24.31 18.49 0.00
CA ASP A 646 24.36 19.91 0.33
C ASP A 646 23.13 20.37 1.15
N ALA A 647 23.30 21.46 1.91
CA ALA A 647 22.27 22.07 2.76
C ALA A 647 21.37 23.03 1.96
N ASP A 648 20.82 22.50 0.86
CA ASP A 648 19.92 23.23 -0.03
C ASP A 648 18.73 22.38 -0.49
N VAL A 649 17.95 22.91 -1.44
CA VAL A 649 16.77 22.23 -1.99
C VAL A 649 17.11 21.01 -2.84
N ASP A 650 18.23 21.01 -3.55
CA ASP A 650 18.61 19.92 -4.45
C ASP A 650 19.26 18.77 -3.67
N GLY A 651 20.11 19.08 -2.68
CA GLY A 651 20.61 18.11 -1.72
C GLY A 651 19.48 17.48 -0.89
N SER A 652 18.49 18.27 -0.46
CA SER A 652 17.28 17.75 0.19
C SER A 652 16.47 16.80 -0.70
N HIS A 653 16.37 17.10 -2.00
CA HIS A 653 15.71 16.23 -2.96
C HIS A 653 16.49 14.92 -3.18
N ILE A 654 17.82 14.97 -3.33
CA ILE A 654 18.68 13.78 -3.46
C ILE A 654 18.61 12.92 -2.19
N ARG A 655 18.58 13.54 -1.01
CA ARG A 655 18.38 12.88 0.28
C ARG A 655 17.07 12.08 0.31
N ILE A 656 15.95 12.69 -0.10
CA ILE A 656 14.65 11.99 -0.19
C ILE A 656 14.68 10.84 -1.21
N LEU A 657 15.31 11.04 -2.38
CA LEU A 657 15.47 9.99 -3.39
C LEU A 657 16.30 8.79 -2.87
N LEU A 658 17.38 9.04 -2.12
CA LEU A 658 18.19 8.00 -1.48
C LEU A 658 17.40 7.25 -0.39
N LEU A 659 16.68 7.95 0.47
CA LEU A 659 15.85 7.34 1.51
C LEU A 659 14.73 6.47 0.89
N THR A 660 14.11 6.96 -0.18
CA THR A 660 13.13 6.19 -0.98
C THR A 660 13.78 4.95 -1.58
N PHE A 661 14.99 5.08 -2.15
CA PHE A 661 15.75 3.95 -2.68
C PHE A 661 16.02 2.89 -1.60
N PHE A 662 16.57 3.27 -0.45
CA PHE A 662 16.84 2.31 0.63
C PHE A 662 15.55 1.65 1.14
N PHE A 663 14.50 2.43 1.43
CA PHE A 663 13.23 1.90 1.94
C PHE A 663 12.52 0.93 0.97
N ARG A 664 12.60 1.19 -0.35
CA ARG A 664 11.92 0.39 -1.39
C ARG A 664 12.77 -0.69 -2.05
N TYR A 665 14.10 -0.60 -1.97
CA TYR A 665 15.03 -1.60 -2.51
C TYR A 665 15.47 -2.61 -1.44
N GLN A 666 15.83 -2.14 -0.24
CA GLN A 666 16.25 -2.99 0.87
C GLN A 666 15.95 -2.37 2.24
N ARG A 667 14.72 -2.55 2.73
CA ARG A 667 14.22 -1.92 3.97
C ARG A 667 15.06 -2.27 5.19
N SER A 668 15.58 -3.49 5.26
CA SER A 668 16.39 -3.99 6.39
C SER A 668 17.63 -3.12 6.66
N LEU A 669 18.19 -2.42 5.65
CA LEU A 669 19.29 -1.46 5.88
C LEU A 669 18.94 -0.34 6.87
N ILE A 670 17.66 0.05 6.93
CA ILE A 670 17.17 1.11 7.81
C ILE A 670 16.69 0.50 9.15
N GLU A 671 16.07 -0.69 9.11
CA GLU A 671 15.61 -1.41 10.31
C GLU A 671 16.79 -1.87 11.18
N ASP A 672 17.86 -2.39 10.56
CA ASP A 672 19.12 -2.80 11.23
C ASP A 672 20.02 -1.60 11.60
N GLY A 673 19.65 -0.37 11.16
CA GLY A 673 20.31 0.86 11.55
C GLY A 673 21.65 1.16 10.85
N PHE A 674 21.83 0.74 9.59
CA PHE A 674 23.05 0.99 8.81
C PHE A 674 23.04 2.35 8.06
N VAL A 675 21.91 3.03 7.96
CA VAL A 675 21.75 4.28 7.18
C VAL A 675 21.80 5.53 8.06
N PHE A 676 22.68 6.47 7.72
CA PHE A 676 22.95 7.71 8.44
C PHE A 676 22.86 8.92 7.50
N ILE A 677 22.57 10.09 8.07
CA ILE A 677 22.63 11.39 7.39
C ILE A 677 23.70 12.23 8.07
N ALA A 678 24.61 12.82 7.29
CA ALA A 678 25.62 13.76 7.78
C ALA A 678 25.01 15.13 8.12
N CYS A 679 25.54 15.78 9.15
CA CYS A 679 25.13 17.13 9.56
C CYS A 679 26.33 18.08 9.45
N PRO A 680 26.60 18.68 8.28
CA PRO A 680 27.61 19.73 8.14
C PRO A 680 27.19 21.02 8.86
N PRO A 681 28.14 21.88 9.26
CA PRO A 681 27.83 23.17 9.88
C PRO A 681 27.28 24.17 8.85
N LEU A 682 26.27 24.95 9.22
CA LEU A 682 25.74 26.01 8.37
C LEU A 682 26.63 27.25 8.34
N TYR A 683 27.28 27.57 9.47
CA TYR A 683 28.09 28.78 9.62
C TYR A 683 29.45 28.53 10.24
N LYS A 684 30.41 29.35 9.81
CA LYS A 684 31.73 29.54 10.42
C LYS A 684 31.83 30.98 10.91
N ILE A 685 32.05 31.13 12.22
CA ILE A 685 32.32 32.39 12.89
C ILE A 685 33.83 32.47 13.14
N LYS A 686 34.47 33.56 12.69
CA LYS A 686 35.90 33.80 12.90
C LYS A 686 36.13 35.17 13.52
N GLN A 687 36.87 35.20 14.62
CA GLN A 687 37.29 36.44 15.27
C GLN A 687 38.76 36.33 15.68
N GLY A 688 39.64 37.12 15.04
CA GLY A 688 41.08 37.02 15.28
C GLY A 688 41.64 35.62 14.95
N LYS A 689 42.10 34.90 15.99
CA LYS A 689 42.63 33.52 15.88
C LYS A 689 41.60 32.43 16.20
N THR A 690 40.45 32.77 16.78
CA THR A 690 39.40 31.80 17.14
C THR A 690 38.46 31.59 15.95
N GLU A 691 38.22 30.32 15.62
CA GLU A 691 37.24 29.87 14.63
C GLU A 691 36.25 28.92 15.32
N LYS A 692 34.95 29.19 15.18
CA LYS A 692 33.86 28.38 15.74
C LYS A 692 32.92 27.98 14.60
N TYR A 693 32.59 26.70 14.52
CA TYR A 693 31.55 26.20 13.62
C TYR A 693 30.25 26.07 14.43
N VAL A 694 29.14 26.53 13.86
CA VAL A 694 27.81 26.45 14.47
C VAL A 694 26.84 25.83 13.46
N TYR A 695 25.87 25.07 13.98
CA TYR A 695 24.99 24.27 13.17
C TYR A 695 23.65 24.96 12.96
N THR A 696 23.15 25.73 13.94
CA THR A 696 21.87 26.46 13.83
C THR A 696 22.00 27.96 13.64
N GLN A 697 20.90 28.60 13.20
CA GLN A 697 20.80 30.06 13.11
C GLN A 697 20.80 30.70 14.51
N GLU A 698 20.06 30.12 15.46
CA GLU A 698 19.98 30.57 16.85
C GLU A 698 21.33 30.41 17.56
N GLU A 699 22.04 29.30 17.30
CA GLU A 699 23.43 29.11 17.75
C GLU A 699 24.37 30.17 17.16
N CYS A 700 24.16 30.57 15.91
CA CYS A 700 24.93 31.62 15.26
C CYS A 700 24.66 32.98 15.90
N ASP A 701 23.40 33.39 16.02
CA ASP A 701 23.03 34.69 16.57
C ASP A 701 23.42 34.82 18.05
N SER A 702 23.21 33.75 18.83
CA SER A 702 23.70 33.67 20.22
C SER A 702 25.22 33.78 20.28
N ALA A 703 25.95 32.98 19.49
CA ALA A 703 27.41 32.99 19.48
C ALA A 703 28.00 34.30 18.94
N VAL A 704 27.31 35.05 18.09
CA VAL A 704 27.72 36.40 17.67
C VAL A 704 27.45 37.42 18.77
N SER A 705 26.34 37.31 19.49
CA SER A 705 25.98 38.23 20.59
C SER A 705 26.90 38.12 21.82
N GLU A 706 27.48 36.94 22.06
CA GLU A 706 28.44 36.69 23.15
C GLU A 706 29.87 37.20 22.87
N LEU A 707 30.20 37.51 21.61
CA LEU A 707 31.56 37.90 21.22
C LEU A 707 31.81 39.40 21.43
N PRO A 708 33.03 39.80 21.84
CA PRO A 708 33.37 41.22 22.02
C PRO A 708 33.31 41.99 20.70
N ALA A 709 32.95 43.27 20.76
CA ALA A 709 32.78 44.12 19.56
C ALA A 709 34.08 44.38 18.76
N SER A 710 35.25 44.00 19.28
CA SER A 710 36.54 44.09 18.61
C SER A 710 37.42 42.88 18.96
N PRO A 711 38.14 42.27 17.99
CA PRO A 711 38.22 42.63 16.57
C PRO A 711 36.95 42.24 15.79
N ALA A 712 36.81 42.73 14.56
CA ALA A 712 35.62 42.48 13.74
C ALA A 712 35.36 40.97 13.52
N VAL A 713 34.10 40.55 13.69
CA VAL A 713 33.65 39.18 13.46
C VAL A 713 33.45 38.94 11.96
N GLN A 714 34.07 37.88 11.44
CA GLN A 714 33.87 37.40 10.07
C GLN A 714 32.91 36.21 10.12
N LEU A 715 31.72 36.37 9.53
CA LEU A 715 30.72 35.31 9.38
C LEU A 715 30.76 34.77 7.95
N GLN A 716 30.98 33.46 7.81
CA GLN A 716 30.87 32.73 6.55
C GLN A 716 29.72 31.72 6.67
N ARG A 717 28.73 31.81 5.77
CA ARG A 717 27.71 30.77 5.59
C ARG A 717 28.19 29.80 4.51
N PHE A 718 28.13 28.50 4.77
CA PHE A 718 28.36 27.48 3.74
C PHE A 718 27.07 27.28 2.94
N LYS A 719 27.18 27.19 1.62
CA LYS A 719 26.05 26.88 0.72
C LYS A 719 26.12 25.47 0.17
N GLY A 720 27.34 24.94 -0.02
CA GLY A 720 27.56 23.57 -0.45
C GLY A 720 28.87 23.00 0.11
N LEU A 721 28.93 21.67 0.23
CA LEU A 721 30.07 20.93 0.78
C LEU A 721 31.37 21.14 -0.03
N GLY A 722 31.23 21.45 -1.33
CA GLY A 722 32.35 21.81 -2.19
C GLY A 722 33.04 23.13 -1.85
N GLU A 723 32.42 24.01 -1.05
CA GLU A 723 33.03 25.26 -0.55
C GLU A 723 33.94 25.01 0.67
N MET A 724 33.84 23.84 1.31
CA MET A 724 34.64 23.48 2.48
C MET A 724 36.01 22.93 2.07
N MET A 725 37.06 23.43 2.71
CA MET A 725 38.41 22.85 2.55
C MET A 725 38.44 21.42 3.13
N PRO A 726 39.24 20.48 2.58
CA PRO A 726 39.25 19.07 3.02
C PRO A 726 39.41 18.87 4.53
N GLN A 727 40.28 19.67 5.17
CA GLN A 727 40.50 19.65 6.62
C GLN A 727 39.27 20.12 7.42
N GLN A 728 38.55 21.14 6.92
CA GLN A 728 37.34 21.66 7.57
C GLN A 728 36.21 20.64 7.50
N LEU A 729 36.06 19.96 6.34
CA LEU A 729 35.08 18.89 6.15
C LEU A 729 35.39 17.68 7.06
N TRP A 730 36.68 17.34 7.23
CA TRP A 730 37.12 16.35 8.21
C TRP A 730 36.75 16.75 9.64
N ASP A 731 37.27 17.86 10.15
CA ASP A 731 37.17 18.26 11.57
C ASP A 731 35.72 18.50 12.04
N THR A 732 34.78 18.75 11.11
CA THR A 732 33.37 19.03 11.41
C THR A 732 32.44 17.84 11.13
N THR A 733 32.60 17.17 9.98
CA THR A 733 31.55 16.32 9.40
C THR A 733 31.98 14.87 9.25
N MET A 734 33.29 14.59 9.06
CA MET A 734 33.77 13.23 8.76
C MET A 734 34.55 12.56 9.90
N ASP A 735 35.17 13.33 10.81
CA ASP A 735 35.92 12.85 11.97
C ASP A 735 35.00 12.08 12.95
N PRO A 736 35.17 10.76 13.15
CA PRO A 736 34.33 9.98 14.06
C PRO A 736 34.33 10.45 15.52
N ALA A 737 35.36 11.20 15.96
CA ALA A 737 35.46 11.72 17.32
C ALA A 737 34.63 13.00 17.53
N ARG A 738 34.32 13.74 16.46
CA ARG A 738 33.71 15.09 16.55
C ARG A 738 32.38 15.25 15.81
N ARG A 739 32.18 14.51 14.72
CA ARG A 739 30.99 14.64 13.87
C ARG A 739 29.70 14.30 14.61
N THR A 740 28.60 14.86 14.11
CA THR A 740 27.24 14.42 14.45
C THR A 740 26.60 13.77 13.22
N LEU A 741 26.06 12.57 13.37
CA LEU A 741 25.27 11.86 12.36
C LEU A 741 23.87 11.62 12.89
N LYS A 742 22.84 11.81 12.05
CA LYS A 742 21.47 11.37 12.32
C LYS A 742 21.32 9.92 11.85
N LEU A 743 20.95 9.01 12.75
CA LEU A 743 20.56 7.64 12.39
C LEU A 743 19.14 7.66 11.80
N VAL A 744 18.94 7.01 10.67
CA VAL A 744 17.61 6.81 10.08
C VAL A 744 17.02 5.51 10.66
N THR A 745 15.78 5.57 11.11
CA THR A 745 15.01 4.42 11.64
C THR A 745 13.64 4.35 10.97
N VAL A 746 12.87 3.30 11.24
CA VAL A 746 11.45 3.19 10.84
C VAL A 746 10.64 2.76 12.06
N GLU A 747 9.77 3.64 12.57
CA GLU A 747 8.90 3.36 13.73
C GLU A 747 7.59 2.65 13.31
N ASP A 748 6.89 3.19 12.31
CA ASP A 748 5.76 2.54 11.64
C ASP A 748 6.06 2.39 10.15
N ALA A 749 6.40 1.16 9.75
CA ALA A 749 6.66 0.81 8.36
C ALA A 749 5.47 1.09 7.44
N ALA A 750 4.23 0.92 7.92
CA ALA A 750 3.03 1.16 7.13
C ALA A 750 2.72 2.66 6.98
N ALA A 751 3.04 3.50 7.97
CA ALA A 751 2.96 4.96 7.83
C ALA A 751 4.03 5.49 6.87
N ALA A 752 5.27 5.03 7.02
CA ALA A 752 6.35 5.36 6.10
C ALA A 752 5.99 4.96 4.65
N ASP A 753 5.42 3.77 4.45
CA ASP A 753 4.95 3.29 3.14
C ASP A 753 3.95 4.25 2.48
N ARG A 754 2.92 4.68 3.22
CA ARG A 754 1.93 5.65 2.75
C ARG A 754 2.58 6.98 2.39
N ILE A 755 3.47 7.51 3.24
CA ILE A 755 4.14 8.80 3.01
C ILE A 755 5.02 8.73 1.74
N PHE A 756 5.80 7.65 1.55
CA PHE A 756 6.58 7.46 0.33
C PHE A 756 5.70 7.35 -0.91
N SER A 757 4.58 6.61 -0.87
CA SER A 757 3.67 6.54 -2.02
C SER A 757 2.97 7.87 -2.34
N VAL A 758 2.62 8.69 -1.35
CA VAL A 758 2.06 10.05 -1.58
C VAL A 758 3.12 10.99 -2.17
N LEU A 759 4.28 11.10 -1.52
CA LEU A 759 5.31 12.07 -1.92
C LEU A 759 6.04 11.66 -3.21
N MET A 760 6.32 10.37 -3.38
CA MET A 760 7.18 9.86 -4.44
C MET A 760 6.44 9.12 -5.54
N GLY A 761 5.21 8.62 -5.29
CA GLY A 761 4.41 7.85 -6.25
C GLY A 761 3.76 8.68 -7.36
N ASP A 762 3.10 7.99 -8.29
CA ASP A 762 2.66 8.60 -9.54
C ASP A 762 1.56 9.65 -9.39
N ASN A 763 0.64 9.48 -8.44
CA ASN A 763 -0.51 10.35 -8.27
C ASN A 763 -0.10 11.77 -7.80
N VAL A 764 -0.63 12.79 -8.50
CA VAL A 764 -0.35 14.21 -8.24
C VAL A 764 -1.37 14.83 -7.26
N GLY A 765 -2.61 14.36 -7.24
CA GLY A 765 -3.70 14.89 -6.39
C GLY A 765 -3.38 14.84 -4.89
N PRO A 766 -3.25 13.64 -4.29
CA PRO A 766 -2.95 13.46 -2.87
C PRO A 766 -1.62 14.10 -2.44
N ARG A 767 -0.66 14.18 -3.36
CA ARG A 767 0.60 14.88 -3.13
C ARG A 767 0.39 16.40 -3.00
N LYS A 768 -0.43 16.99 -3.86
CA LYS A 768 -0.74 18.41 -3.85
C LYS A 768 -1.59 18.78 -2.63
N GLU A 769 -2.53 17.92 -2.26
CA GLU A 769 -3.30 18.03 -1.00
C GLU A 769 -2.37 18.00 0.21
N PHE A 770 -1.53 16.97 0.34
CA PHE A 770 -0.52 16.87 1.39
C PHE A 770 0.38 18.12 1.47
N ILE A 771 0.82 18.65 0.31
CA ILE A 771 1.59 19.89 0.26
C ILE A 771 0.80 21.07 0.82
N ASN A 772 -0.45 21.27 0.38
CA ASN A 772 -1.28 22.39 0.81
C ASN A 772 -1.61 22.34 2.31
N GLU A 773 -1.90 21.15 2.84
CA GLU A 773 -2.18 20.92 4.26
C GLU A 773 -0.97 21.23 5.15
N HIS A 774 0.23 20.83 4.71
CA HIS A 774 1.43 20.92 5.53
C HIS A 774 2.21 22.24 5.31
N ALA A 775 2.06 22.92 4.16
CA ALA A 775 2.80 24.14 3.83
C ALA A 775 2.54 25.30 4.81
N ASN A 776 1.34 25.40 5.38
CA ASN A 776 0.99 26.50 6.30
C ASN A 776 1.54 26.30 7.72
N ASN A 777 1.93 25.07 8.08
CA ASN A 777 2.42 24.70 9.43
C ASN A 777 3.96 24.66 9.49
N LEU A 778 4.63 25.18 8.48
CA LEU A 778 6.00 24.85 8.12
C LEU A 778 6.92 26.04 8.43
N LYS A 779 7.71 25.96 9.51
CA LYS A 779 8.72 26.98 9.82
C LYS A 779 9.99 26.72 9.01
N LEU A 780 10.64 27.79 8.56
CA LEU A 780 11.91 27.71 7.85
C LEU A 780 13.01 27.08 8.73
N ASP A 781 12.93 27.27 10.05
CA ASP A 781 13.92 26.75 10.99
C ASP A 781 13.82 25.21 11.16
N ASP A 782 12.63 24.63 10.92
CA ASP A 782 12.38 23.18 10.93
C ASP A 782 12.87 22.46 9.66
N LEU A 783 13.63 23.13 8.77
CA LEU A 783 14.14 22.55 7.51
C LEU A 783 15.46 21.80 7.64
N ASP A 784 16.33 22.28 8.54
CA ASP A 784 17.73 21.86 8.64
C ASP A 784 18.05 21.10 9.96
N PHE A 785 17.15 21.12 10.96
CA PHE A 785 17.40 20.54 12.31
C PHE A 785 16.79 19.20 12.65
#